data_AF-A0A8T3RHT4-F1
#
_entry.id   AF-A0A8T3RHT4-F1
#
_cell.length_a   1.000
_cell.length_b   1.000
_cell.length_c   1.000
_cell.angle_alpha   90.00
_cell.angle_beta   90.00
_cell.angle_gamma   90.00
#
_symmetry.space_group_name_H-M   'P 1'
#
loop_
_entity.id
_entity.type
_entity.pdbx_description
1 polymer ?
#
loop_
_entity_poly.entity_id
_entity_poly.type
_entity_poly.pdbx_seq_one_letter_code
_entity_poly.pdbx_strand_id
1 'polypeptide(L)'
;MAEEPKTSAATPQATAAVAQTRERPDAAEGRFAVEPPCAVVDRDFTIDDGVTRPVQILPYERQPGDPIYRPLRIFSLDPSASRLEGAEATVNVPYEPLDPGPVGRVFEVDDFDSTQQTHWGRVDLDRRVVLLSDGHDPSTSDPLFHQQMVYAVCSTVYAAFRRALGRHVTWGFAARGPDTPGAGRLRIRPHAFEDQNAYYDRTTGELCFGYFPAPKDVRGRTLPGGVVFTCLSHDIVAHEVTHALLDGLRAHFSEPTGEDVLGFHEGFADLVATFQHFSYREVVQAAIHRSQGKIEGASLLTGIAHQFGATLGSTKPLRTAFESAAQGEPKQYRAGMEAHELGEILVQAVFEAALTVFRRKTAQYVRLATDGTGRLPEGELPIALQNILGEQASKLASHFLAICIRAIDYCPPVDLDLGEYLRALITADYDLVPDDRWAYREALIDAFRHRRIYPPNVTSLSEESLRWQCPELSVKTILELNFAHLQFEGDPASPADAGELRRQAIALGAVLGCPQNLKQFGLARAGDPALGGDSVSLPRVQSIRSSRRIGPDGQIVFDLVAEVTQRRSVRAPEGMFDFFGGATVIIGPKGEVRYVIAKNILNEKRRDQQREFMRGAGQRYWKMHDGVITPVANAFKLLHKPVLPIPVEEPGS
;
A
#
# COMPACT_ATOMS: atom_id res chain seq x y z
N MET A 1 36.55 22.00 -11.50
CA MET A 1 35.61 22.75 -12.35
C MET A 1 34.29 22.00 -12.31
N ALA A 2 33.38 22.41 -11.43
CA ALA A 2 32.02 21.88 -11.42
C ALA A 2 31.26 22.62 -12.51
N GLU A 3 30.69 21.89 -13.48
CA GLU A 3 29.72 22.46 -14.42
C GLU A 3 28.63 23.17 -13.62
N GLU A 4 28.49 24.48 -13.85
CA GLU A 4 27.29 25.20 -13.45
C GLU A 4 26.09 24.45 -14.04
N PRO A 5 25.03 24.18 -13.25
CA PRO A 5 23.84 23.61 -13.82
C PRO A 5 23.34 24.59 -14.87
N LYS A 6 23.28 24.14 -16.14
CA LYS A 6 22.61 24.87 -17.23
C LYS A 6 21.35 25.46 -16.64
N THR A 7 21.22 26.77 -16.71
CA THR A 7 20.03 27.52 -16.30
C THR A 7 18.83 26.85 -16.95
N SER A 8 18.13 25.98 -16.20
CA SER A 8 16.89 25.41 -16.69
C SER A 8 15.98 26.60 -16.95
N ALA A 9 15.38 26.67 -18.14
CA ALA A 9 14.38 27.68 -18.41
C ALA A 9 13.41 27.73 -17.22
N ALA A 10 13.20 28.93 -16.65
CA ALA A 10 12.28 29.09 -15.53
C ALA A 10 10.85 28.96 -16.08
N THR A 11 10.37 27.74 -16.23
CA THR A 11 9.02 27.44 -16.69
C THR A 11 8.04 27.89 -15.60
N PRO A 12 7.15 28.86 -15.87
CA PRO A 12 6.12 29.24 -14.91
C PRO A 12 5.26 28.02 -14.53
N GLN A 13 4.77 27.95 -13.29
CA GLN A 13 4.01 26.80 -12.80
C GLN A 13 2.80 26.47 -13.69
N ALA A 14 2.09 27.49 -14.19
CA ALA A 14 0.99 27.28 -15.14
C ALA A 14 1.45 26.63 -16.46
N THR A 15 2.62 27.01 -16.97
CA THR A 15 3.20 26.42 -18.19
C THR A 15 3.71 25.00 -17.93
N ALA A 16 4.29 24.73 -16.76
CA ALA A 16 4.68 23.39 -16.34
C ALA A 16 3.45 22.48 -16.20
N ALA A 17 2.38 22.96 -15.59
CA ALA A 17 1.10 22.25 -15.48
C ALA A 17 0.55 21.89 -16.86
N VAL A 18 0.53 22.84 -17.81
CA VAL A 18 0.06 22.60 -19.18
C VAL A 18 0.99 21.63 -19.93
N ALA A 19 2.31 21.79 -19.84
CA ALA A 19 3.28 20.91 -20.50
C ALA A 19 3.25 19.48 -19.95
N GLN A 20 2.88 19.31 -18.69
CA GLN A 20 2.69 18.00 -18.04
C GLN A 20 1.24 17.48 -18.17
N THR A 21 0.31 18.32 -18.61
CA THR A 21 -1.06 17.89 -18.90
C THR A 21 -1.03 16.96 -20.10
N ARG A 22 -1.72 15.84 -19.97
CA ARG A 22 -1.75 14.80 -20.99
C ARG A 22 -2.66 15.18 -22.15
N GLU A 23 -2.24 16.11 -22.99
CA GLU A 23 -2.79 16.23 -24.35
C GLU A 23 -1.88 15.46 -25.30
N ARG A 24 -2.27 14.24 -25.68
CA ARG A 24 -1.67 13.64 -26.87
C ARG A 24 -2.34 14.24 -28.12
N PRO A 25 -1.56 14.75 -29.09
CA PRO A 25 -2.06 15.05 -30.41
C PRO A 25 -2.50 13.74 -31.07
N ASP A 26 -3.66 13.81 -31.74
CA ASP A 26 -4.22 12.81 -32.63
C ASP A 26 -4.14 11.37 -32.09
N ALA A 27 -5.15 11.03 -31.27
CA ALA A 27 -5.80 9.75 -31.51
C ALA A 27 -6.30 9.84 -32.95
N ALA A 28 -5.46 9.40 -33.90
CA ALA A 28 -5.81 9.32 -35.30
C ALA A 28 -7.24 8.79 -35.36
N GLU A 29 -8.09 9.49 -36.12
CA GLU A 29 -9.42 9.03 -36.50
C GLU A 29 -9.29 7.67 -37.19
N GLY A 30 -9.10 6.64 -36.37
CA GLY A 30 -9.03 5.25 -36.75
C GLY A 30 -10.44 4.86 -37.07
N ARG A 31 -10.75 4.93 -38.37
CA ARG A 31 -11.98 4.48 -39.01
C ARG A 31 -12.63 3.31 -38.26
N PHE A 32 -13.91 3.50 -37.94
CA PHE A 32 -14.83 2.47 -37.46
C PHE A 32 -14.70 1.18 -38.28
N ALA A 33 -14.35 0.09 -37.59
CA ALA A 33 -14.68 -1.30 -37.90
C ALA A 33 -14.05 -2.09 -36.74
N VAL A 34 -14.80 -2.60 -35.78
CA VAL A 34 -15.74 -3.72 -35.89
C VAL A 34 -16.63 -3.62 -34.64
N GLU A 35 -17.96 -3.73 -34.75
CA GLU A 35 -18.80 -3.99 -33.57
C GLU A 35 -18.19 -5.20 -32.85
N PRO A 36 -17.64 -5.05 -31.62
CA PRO A 36 -17.12 -6.21 -30.92
C PRO A 36 -18.29 -7.20 -30.81
N PRO A 37 -18.10 -8.49 -31.18
CA PRO A 37 -19.17 -9.48 -31.08
C PRO A 37 -19.74 -9.40 -29.66
N CYS A 38 -21.07 -9.42 -29.54
CA CYS A 38 -21.78 -9.34 -28.27
C CYS A 38 -21.31 -10.48 -27.36
N ALA A 39 -20.28 -10.20 -26.56
CA ALA A 39 -19.81 -11.09 -25.52
C ALA A 39 -20.88 -11.10 -24.44
N VAL A 40 -21.31 -12.29 -24.06
CA VAL A 40 -22.41 -12.48 -23.11
C VAL A 40 -21.80 -12.82 -21.76
N VAL A 41 -22.22 -12.05 -20.74
CA VAL A 41 -21.88 -12.32 -19.33
C VAL A 41 -22.31 -13.75 -18.98
N ASP A 42 -21.49 -14.45 -18.21
CA ASP A 42 -21.64 -15.84 -17.79
C ASP A 42 -21.53 -16.90 -18.91
N ARG A 43 -21.29 -16.46 -20.15
CA ARG A 43 -20.93 -17.33 -21.28
C ARG A 43 -19.48 -17.14 -21.70
N ASP A 44 -19.08 -15.89 -21.89
CA ASP A 44 -17.78 -15.52 -22.47
C ASP A 44 -16.83 -14.93 -21.40
N PHE A 45 -17.37 -14.29 -20.37
CA PHE A 45 -16.67 -13.78 -19.20
C PHE A 45 -17.61 -13.68 -18.00
N THR A 46 -17.08 -13.48 -16.79
CA THR A 46 -17.85 -13.23 -15.56
C THR A 46 -17.48 -11.89 -14.93
N ILE A 47 -18.34 -11.37 -14.08
CA ILE A 47 -18.12 -10.12 -13.32
C ILE A 47 -18.09 -10.49 -11.84
N ASP A 48 -17.04 -10.11 -11.13
CA ASP A 48 -16.94 -10.36 -9.69
C ASP A 48 -17.85 -9.40 -8.91
N ASP A 49 -18.41 -9.87 -7.79
CA ASP A 49 -19.19 -9.01 -6.88
C ASP A 49 -18.35 -7.84 -6.33
N GLY A 50 -17.02 -8.02 -6.28
CA GLY A 50 -16.01 -6.98 -6.02
C GLY A 50 -16.19 -5.70 -6.83
N VAL A 51 -16.67 -5.80 -8.08
CA VAL A 51 -16.88 -4.65 -8.96
C VAL A 51 -17.81 -3.61 -8.35
N THR A 52 -18.82 -4.02 -7.58
CA THR A 52 -19.83 -3.12 -7.01
C THR A 52 -19.56 -2.71 -5.56
N ARG A 53 -18.48 -3.19 -4.94
CA ARG A 53 -18.12 -2.80 -3.56
C ARG A 53 -17.87 -1.30 -3.37
N PRO A 54 -17.34 -0.52 -4.35
CA PRO A 54 -17.10 0.90 -4.17
C PRO A 54 -18.33 1.73 -3.79
N VAL A 55 -19.54 1.33 -4.21
CA VAL A 55 -20.77 2.06 -3.84
C VAL A 55 -21.31 1.70 -2.45
N GLN A 56 -20.77 0.64 -1.83
CA GLN A 56 -21.22 0.20 -0.50
C GLN A 56 -20.58 1.00 0.63
N ILE A 57 -19.37 1.54 0.41
CA ILE A 57 -18.57 2.22 1.43
C ILE A 57 -18.08 3.54 0.85
N LEU A 58 -18.89 4.59 1.04
CA LEU A 58 -18.53 5.95 0.71
C LEU A 58 -18.24 6.73 2.01
N PRO A 59 -17.09 7.44 2.10
CA PRO A 59 -16.83 8.37 3.19
C PRO A 59 -17.93 9.40 3.33
N TYR A 60 -18.03 9.98 4.53
CA TYR A 60 -19.01 11.02 4.80
C TYR A 60 -18.79 12.25 3.90
N GLU A 61 -19.86 12.69 3.26
CA GLU A 61 -19.91 13.96 2.54
C GLU A 61 -20.33 15.06 3.52
N ARG A 62 -19.39 15.97 3.81
CA ARG A 62 -19.61 17.07 4.75
C ARG A 62 -20.74 17.98 4.30
N GLN A 63 -21.63 18.30 5.22
CA GLN A 63 -22.70 19.25 5.01
C GLN A 63 -22.22 20.70 5.25
N PRO A 64 -22.88 21.71 4.66
CA PRO A 64 -22.60 23.10 4.98
C PRO A 64 -22.72 23.37 6.48
N GLY A 65 -21.65 23.86 7.09
CA GLY A 65 -21.57 24.13 8.53
C GLY A 65 -20.84 23.06 9.35
N ASP A 66 -20.57 21.89 8.76
CA ASP A 66 -19.74 20.87 9.41
C ASP A 66 -18.30 21.38 9.58
N PRO A 67 -17.63 21.04 10.71
CA PRO A 67 -16.20 21.24 10.86
C PRO A 67 -15.42 20.57 9.73
N ILE A 68 -14.25 21.14 9.41
CA ILE A 68 -13.41 20.55 8.37
C ILE A 68 -12.74 19.27 8.88
N TYR A 69 -12.26 19.31 10.13
CA TYR A 69 -11.48 18.27 10.79
C TYR A 69 -11.93 18.07 12.24
N ARG A 70 -11.69 16.87 12.77
CA ARG A 70 -11.67 16.54 14.19
C ARG A 70 -10.21 16.33 14.62
N PRO A 71 -9.60 17.26 15.39
CA PRO A 71 -8.27 17.03 15.95
C PRO A 71 -8.34 15.95 17.03
N LEU A 72 -7.42 14.98 16.98
CA LEU A 72 -7.31 13.90 17.96
C LEU A 72 -5.86 13.71 18.38
N ARG A 73 -5.63 13.56 19.68
CA ARG A 73 -4.31 13.21 20.22
C ARG A 73 -4.01 11.73 20.03
N ILE A 74 -2.76 11.40 19.74
CA ILE A 74 -2.25 10.05 19.53
C ILE A 74 -0.87 9.88 20.17
N PHE A 75 -0.44 8.64 20.36
CA PHE A 75 0.98 8.33 20.49
C PHE A 75 1.59 8.24 19.09
N SER A 76 2.51 9.14 18.77
CA SER A 76 3.24 9.16 17.48
C SER A 76 4.55 8.37 17.54
N LEU A 77 4.99 7.95 18.73
CA LEU A 77 6.08 6.99 18.95
C LEU A 77 5.62 5.97 20.00
N ASP A 78 6.48 5.01 20.35
CA ASP A 78 6.22 4.13 21.49
C ASP A 78 5.88 4.94 22.77
N PRO A 79 4.86 4.54 23.56
CA PRO A 79 4.45 5.29 24.76
C PRO A 79 5.56 5.48 25.81
N SER A 80 6.62 4.67 25.78
CA SER A 80 7.78 4.82 26.65
C SER A 80 8.74 5.94 26.21
N ALA A 81 8.60 6.45 24.98
CA ALA A 81 9.40 7.55 24.46
C ALA A 81 9.13 8.87 25.19
N SER A 82 10.01 9.86 25.01
CA SER A 82 9.84 11.16 25.64
C SER A 82 8.85 12.04 24.88
N ARG A 83 7.98 12.78 25.59
CA ARG A 83 7.16 13.85 24.99
C ARG A 83 8.01 14.87 24.23
N LEU A 84 9.19 15.18 24.75
CA LEU A 84 10.16 16.08 24.10
C LEU A 84 10.72 15.53 22.79
N GLU A 85 10.59 14.21 22.57
CA GLU A 85 10.98 13.55 21.32
C GLU A 85 9.81 13.40 20.34
N GLY A 86 8.64 13.96 20.65
CA GLY A 86 7.43 13.82 19.85
C GLY A 86 6.71 12.49 20.08
N ALA A 87 6.73 11.96 21.31
CA ALA A 87 5.97 10.75 21.63
C ALA A 87 4.45 10.93 21.52
N GLU A 88 3.96 12.16 21.67
CA GLU A 88 2.55 12.53 21.54
C GLU A 88 2.40 13.53 20.39
N ALA A 89 1.37 13.36 19.58
CA ALA A 89 1.03 14.27 18.48
C ALA A 89 -0.48 14.49 18.41
N THR A 90 -0.89 15.60 17.79
CA THR A 90 -2.30 15.85 17.45
C THR A 90 -2.47 15.73 15.94
N VAL A 91 -3.38 14.87 15.51
CA VAL A 91 -3.68 14.63 14.09
C VAL A 91 -5.06 15.15 13.72
N ASN A 92 -5.17 15.75 12.54
CA ASN A 92 -6.44 16.22 12.00
C ASN A 92 -7.10 15.09 11.21
N VAL A 93 -8.14 14.49 11.78
CA VAL A 93 -8.97 13.49 11.10
C VAL A 93 -10.09 14.20 10.32
N PRO A 94 -10.41 13.80 9.08
CA PRO A 94 -11.58 14.33 8.37
C PRO A 94 -12.85 14.19 9.24
N TYR A 95 -13.58 15.28 9.41
CA TYR A 95 -14.78 15.25 10.25
C TYR A 95 -15.89 14.39 9.60
N GLU A 96 -16.51 13.56 10.43
CA GLU A 96 -17.78 12.88 10.19
C GLU A 96 -18.52 12.74 11.54
N PRO A 97 -19.85 12.77 11.58
CA PRO A 97 -20.61 12.44 12.79
C PRO A 97 -20.37 10.96 13.17
N LEU A 98 -20.19 10.69 14.47
CA LEU A 98 -19.83 9.35 14.97
C LEU A 98 -20.75 8.91 16.11
N ASP A 99 -21.16 7.63 16.09
CA ASP A 99 -21.71 7.00 17.29
C ASP A 99 -20.58 6.55 18.24
N PRO A 100 -20.85 6.36 19.55
CA PRO A 100 -19.84 5.91 20.52
C PRO A 100 -19.20 4.56 20.18
N GLY A 101 -17.88 4.46 20.41
CA GLY A 101 -17.04 3.37 19.91
C GLY A 101 -16.74 3.63 18.44
N PRO A 102 -16.01 4.72 18.13
CA PRO A 102 -16.28 5.63 17.03
C PRO A 102 -16.72 4.88 15.78
N VAL A 103 -18.02 4.98 15.52
CA VAL A 103 -18.69 4.31 14.40
C VAL A 103 -18.95 5.34 13.31
N GLY A 104 -18.14 5.28 12.25
CA GLY A 104 -18.23 6.17 11.10
C GLY A 104 -18.76 5.48 9.85
N ARG A 105 -18.43 6.04 8.69
CA ARG A 105 -18.79 5.44 7.39
C ARG A 105 -17.84 4.33 6.97
N VAL A 106 -16.57 4.46 7.32
CA VAL A 106 -15.48 3.57 6.85
C VAL A 106 -15.01 2.62 7.94
N PHE A 107 -14.97 3.09 9.19
CA PHE A 107 -14.47 2.36 10.35
C PHE A 107 -15.55 2.23 11.43
N GLU A 108 -15.44 1.16 12.22
CA GLU A 108 -16.12 1.03 13.51
C GLU A 108 -15.13 0.52 14.56
N VAL A 109 -15.13 1.11 15.76
CA VAL A 109 -14.32 0.60 16.86
C VAL A 109 -15.21 -0.16 17.82
N ASP A 110 -15.07 -1.48 17.83
CA ASP A 110 -15.82 -2.37 18.70
C ASP A 110 -14.87 -3.12 19.64
N ASP A 111 -14.69 -2.55 20.82
CA ASP A 111 -13.69 -2.96 21.79
C ASP A 111 -14.16 -4.15 22.65
N PHE A 112 -14.54 -5.23 21.98
CA PHE A 112 -14.85 -6.53 22.58
C PHE A 112 -13.60 -7.40 22.65
N ASP A 113 -13.35 -7.92 23.84
CA ASP A 113 -12.24 -8.81 24.18
C ASP A 113 -12.70 -10.26 24.16
N SER A 114 -12.13 -11.06 23.27
CA SER A 114 -12.49 -12.47 23.12
C SER A 114 -11.87 -13.37 24.19
N THR A 115 -10.81 -12.94 24.86
CA THR A 115 -10.20 -13.69 25.97
C THR A 115 -10.97 -13.47 27.26
N GLN A 116 -11.29 -12.21 27.59
CA GLN A 116 -12.03 -11.87 28.80
C GLN A 116 -13.55 -11.89 28.64
N GLN A 117 -14.06 -12.00 27.41
CA GLN A 117 -15.48 -11.98 27.06
C GLN A 117 -16.19 -10.71 27.59
N THR A 118 -15.55 -9.55 27.43
CA THR A 118 -16.04 -8.26 27.94
C THR A 118 -15.81 -7.12 26.97
N HIS A 119 -16.54 -6.02 27.15
CA HIS A 119 -16.28 -4.76 26.43
C HIS A 119 -15.48 -3.79 27.30
N TRP A 120 -14.50 -3.13 26.71
CA TRP A 120 -13.65 -2.13 27.37
C TRP A 120 -14.20 -0.70 27.29
N GLY A 121 -15.52 -0.56 27.12
CA GLY A 121 -16.21 0.73 26.98
C GLY A 121 -16.38 1.17 25.52
N ARG A 122 -16.96 2.36 25.33
CA ARG A 122 -17.22 2.96 24.01
C ARG A 122 -16.92 4.46 24.09
N VAL A 123 -15.85 4.91 23.45
CA VAL A 123 -15.48 6.34 23.45
C VAL A 123 -16.44 7.15 22.59
N ASP A 124 -16.96 8.26 23.15
CA ASP A 124 -17.82 9.20 22.44
C ASP A 124 -17.00 10.43 22.02
N LEU A 125 -16.55 10.44 20.77
CA LEU A 125 -15.76 11.52 20.18
C LEU A 125 -16.60 12.76 19.81
N ASP A 126 -17.93 12.69 19.85
CA ASP A 126 -18.84 13.82 19.60
C ASP A 126 -19.32 14.51 20.88
N ARG A 127 -18.91 13.97 22.04
CA ARG A 127 -19.11 14.64 23.32
C ARG A 127 -18.41 16.00 23.32
N ARG A 128 -19.16 17.07 23.65
CA ARG A 128 -18.67 18.47 23.62
C ARG A 128 -17.34 18.69 24.32
N VAL A 129 -17.11 18.07 25.48
CA VAL A 129 -15.84 18.22 26.23
C VAL A 129 -14.65 17.60 25.49
N VAL A 130 -14.87 16.49 24.78
CA VAL A 130 -13.85 15.78 24.00
C VAL A 130 -13.51 16.60 22.75
N LEU A 131 -14.52 17.12 22.04
CA LEU A 131 -14.35 18.01 20.90
C LEU A 131 -13.58 19.30 21.24
N LEU A 132 -13.85 19.88 22.41
CA LEU A 132 -13.16 21.10 22.86
C LEU A 132 -11.73 20.87 23.37
N SER A 133 -11.32 19.61 23.52
CA SER A 133 -10.01 19.23 24.11
C SER A 133 -9.08 18.52 23.13
N ASP A 134 -9.41 18.52 21.83
CA ASP A 134 -8.70 17.77 20.79
C ASP A 134 -8.66 16.25 21.07
N GLY A 135 -9.75 15.71 21.63
CA GLY A 135 -9.85 14.32 22.03
C GLY A 135 -9.49 14.06 23.50
N HIS A 136 -9.31 12.78 23.83
CA HIS A 136 -8.76 12.29 25.08
C HIS A 136 -7.24 12.50 25.14
N ASP A 137 -6.73 12.75 26.35
CA ASP A 137 -5.29 12.81 26.60
C ASP A 137 -4.62 11.44 26.38
N PRO A 138 -3.41 11.41 25.79
CA PRO A 138 -2.64 10.18 25.66
C PRO A 138 -2.45 9.46 26.98
N SER A 139 -2.86 8.19 27.01
CA SER A 139 -2.88 7.35 28.20
C SER A 139 -2.54 5.91 27.86
N THR A 140 -1.71 5.27 28.68
CA THR A 140 -1.39 3.85 28.55
C THR A 140 -2.34 2.94 29.32
N SER A 141 -3.30 3.52 30.04
CA SER A 141 -4.20 2.80 30.96
C SER A 141 -5.67 3.13 30.77
N ASP A 142 -6.02 4.13 29.95
CA ASP A 142 -7.41 4.49 29.65
C ASP A 142 -7.84 3.83 28.32
N PRO A 143 -8.71 2.81 28.37
CA PRO A 143 -9.18 2.13 27.16
C PRO A 143 -9.92 3.05 26.18
N LEU A 144 -10.54 4.13 26.67
CA LEU A 144 -11.23 5.09 25.81
C LEU A 144 -10.23 5.84 24.92
N PHE A 145 -9.04 6.17 25.44
CA PHE A 145 -7.97 6.71 24.62
C PHE A 145 -7.43 5.66 23.63
N HIS A 146 -7.32 4.38 24.01
CA HIS A 146 -6.86 3.33 23.11
C HIS A 146 -7.77 3.21 21.87
N GLN A 147 -9.09 3.35 22.06
CA GLN A 147 -10.07 3.42 20.97
C GLN A 147 -9.88 4.66 20.07
N GLN A 148 -9.60 5.82 20.65
CA GLN A 148 -9.27 7.04 19.90
C GLN A 148 -7.98 6.85 19.08
N MET A 149 -6.94 6.30 19.69
CA MET A 149 -5.63 6.06 19.08
C MET A 149 -5.77 5.26 17.79
N VAL A 150 -6.42 4.09 17.84
CA VAL A 150 -6.56 3.23 16.66
C VAL A 150 -7.43 3.87 15.57
N TYR A 151 -8.50 4.57 15.95
CA TYR A 151 -9.39 5.26 15.01
C TYR A 151 -8.65 6.38 14.27
N ALA A 152 -7.89 7.19 15.00
CA ALA A 152 -7.16 8.33 14.46
C ALA A 152 -6.04 7.89 13.49
N VAL A 153 -5.26 6.87 13.86
CA VAL A 153 -4.19 6.34 12.99
C VAL A 153 -4.79 5.68 11.74
N CYS A 154 -5.80 4.81 11.88
CA CYS A 154 -6.46 4.18 10.72
C CYS A 154 -7.04 5.22 9.75
N SER A 155 -7.68 6.26 10.28
CA SER A 155 -8.24 7.35 9.47
C SER A 155 -7.18 8.14 8.72
N THR A 156 -6.02 8.37 9.35
CA THR A 156 -4.89 9.09 8.74
C THR A 156 -4.25 8.27 7.61
N VAL A 157 -4.05 6.97 7.83
CA VAL A 157 -3.53 6.06 6.78
C VAL A 157 -4.52 5.96 5.62
N TYR A 158 -5.81 5.78 5.91
CA TYR A 158 -6.86 5.75 4.88
C TYR A 158 -6.91 7.04 4.06
N ALA A 159 -6.77 8.21 4.70
CA ALA A 159 -6.72 9.50 4.02
C ALA A 159 -5.49 9.62 3.11
N ALA A 160 -4.33 9.12 3.52
CA ALA A 160 -3.12 9.11 2.69
C ALA A 160 -3.33 8.27 1.41
N PHE A 161 -3.95 7.09 1.53
CA PHE A 161 -4.28 6.26 0.38
C PHE A 161 -5.27 6.93 -0.58
N ARG A 162 -6.36 7.49 -0.04
CA ARG A 162 -7.35 8.23 -0.84
C ARG A 162 -6.71 9.37 -1.62
N ARG A 163 -5.84 10.13 -0.96
CA ARG A 163 -5.12 11.24 -1.58
C ARG A 163 -4.18 10.77 -2.69
N ALA A 164 -3.41 9.72 -2.45
CA ALA A 164 -2.44 9.22 -3.41
C ALA A 164 -3.11 8.56 -4.63
N LEU A 165 -4.13 7.75 -4.41
CA LEU A 165 -4.86 7.04 -5.48
C LEU A 165 -5.89 7.92 -6.19
N GLY A 166 -6.34 9.00 -5.55
CA GLY A 166 -7.33 9.90 -6.14
C GLY A 166 -8.75 9.33 -6.20
N ARG A 167 -9.07 8.40 -5.28
CA ARG A 167 -10.36 7.70 -5.23
C ARG A 167 -10.70 7.20 -3.83
N HIS A 168 -11.95 6.76 -3.63
CA HIS A 168 -12.34 6.03 -2.43
C HIS A 168 -11.74 4.61 -2.45
N VAL A 169 -11.25 4.16 -1.29
CA VAL A 169 -10.70 2.81 -1.13
C VAL A 169 -11.72 1.93 -0.43
N THR A 170 -11.89 0.72 -0.95
CA THR A 170 -12.80 -0.32 -0.46
C THR A 170 -12.01 -1.39 0.26
N TRP A 171 -12.70 -2.26 1.01
CA TRP A 171 -12.09 -3.42 1.66
C TRP A 171 -12.20 -4.70 0.82
N GLY A 172 -11.34 -5.68 1.13
CA GLY A 172 -11.23 -6.95 0.42
C GLY A 172 -12.26 -8.02 0.85
N PHE A 173 -13.03 -7.72 1.89
CA PHE A 173 -14.10 -8.57 2.42
C PHE A 173 -15.50 -8.13 1.95
N ALA A 174 -16.42 -9.08 1.97
CA ALA A 174 -17.84 -8.80 1.72
C ALA A 174 -18.47 -8.14 2.95
N ALA A 175 -19.48 -7.30 2.70
CA ALA A 175 -20.26 -6.72 3.78
C ALA A 175 -20.88 -7.84 4.64
N ARG A 176 -20.85 -7.71 5.96
CA ARG A 176 -21.44 -8.64 6.94
C ARG A 176 -22.96 -8.73 6.79
N GLY A 177 -23.49 -9.43 5.79
CA GLY A 177 -24.93 -9.64 5.58
C GLY A 177 -25.74 -8.36 5.25
N PRO A 178 -26.89 -8.47 4.55
CA PRO A 178 -27.70 -7.31 4.16
C PRO A 178 -28.41 -6.62 5.34
N ASP A 179 -28.66 -7.35 6.44
CA ASP A 179 -29.41 -6.86 7.59
C ASP A 179 -28.54 -6.32 8.73
N THR A 180 -27.20 -6.31 8.57
CA THR A 180 -26.30 -5.77 9.59
C THR A 180 -26.03 -4.29 9.31
N PRO A 181 -26.44 -3.36 10.19
CA PRO A 181 -26.06 -1.96 10.07
C PRO A 181 -24.53 -1.83 9.99
N GLY A 182 -24.01 -1.13 8.98
CA GLY A 182 -22.56 -0.95 8.82
C GLY A 182 -21.81 -2.17 8.29
N ALA A 183 -22.49 -3.12 7.63
CA ALA A 183 -21.94 -4.38 7.13
C ALA A 183 -20.60 -4.24 6.36
N GLY A 184 -20.35 -3.12 5.68
CA GLY A 184 -19.11 -2.87 4.93
C GLY A 184 -17.96 -2.18 5.71
N ARG A 185 -18.11 -1.87 7.00
CA ARG A 185 -17.05 -1.16 7.76
C ARG A 185 -15.91 -2.08 8.16
N LEU A 186 -14.68 -1.57 8.17
CA LEU A 186 -13.58 -2.25 8.84
C LEU A 186 -13.75 -2.08 10.34
N ARG A 187 -13.85 -3.21 11.06
CA ARG A 187 -13.97 -3.20 12.52
C ARG A 187 -12.58 -3.22 13.15
N ILE A 188 -12.41 -2.44 14.19
CA ILE A 188 -11.15 -2.32 14.91
C ILE A 188 -11.38 -2.76 16.35
N ARG A 189 -10.59 -3.72 16.83
CA ARG A 189 -10.65 -4.29 18.18
C ARG A 189 -9.34 -3.99 18.93
N PRO A 190 -9.25 -2.87 19.68
CA PRO A 190 -8.05 -2.48 20.42
C PRO A 190 -7.58 -3.49 21.47
N HIS A 191 -8.51 -4.23 22.09
CA HIS A 191 -8.24 -5.23 23.13
C HIS A 191 -8.79 -6.61 22.75
N ALA A 192 -8.43 -7.11 21.57
CA ALA A 192 -9.09 -8.29 20.98
C ALA A 192 -8.81 -9.60 21.74
N PHE A 193 -7.59 -9.78 22.27
CA PHE A 193 -7.14 -11.03 22.93
C PHE A 193 -5.88 -10.81 23.77
N GLU A 194 -5.59 -11.73 24.68
CA GLU A 194 -4.35 -11.76 25.47
C GLU A 194 -3.25 -12.57 24.77
N ASP A 195 -2.44 -11.93 23.94
CA ASP A 195 -1.23 -12.50 23.30
C ASP A 195 -0.36 -11.36 22.74
N GLN A 196 0.92 -11.63 22.52
CA GLN A 196 1.86 -10.69 21.89
C GLN A 196 1.70 -10.70 20.36
N ASN A 197 0.53 -10.26 19.87
CA ASN A 197 0.26 -10.24 18.44
C ASN A 197 -0.74 -9.15 18.04
N ALA A 198 -0.72 -8.77 16.77
CA ALA A 198 -1.77 -8.01 16.10
C ALA A 198 -1.94 -8.57 14.68
N TYR A 199 -3.15 -8.48 14.12
CA TYR A 199 -3.38 -8.95 12.75
C TYR A 199 -4.65 -8.36 12.14
N TYR A 200 -4.65 -8.23 10.81
CA TYR A 200 -5.85 -8.13 9.99
C TYR A 200 -6.47 -9.51 9.70
N ASP A 201 -7.78 -9.62 9.91
CA ASP A 201 -8.61 -10.78 9.56
C ASP A 201 -9.57 -10.44 8.41
N ARG A 202 -9.30 -10.98 7.22
CA ARG A 202 -10.15 -10.79 6.03
C ARG A 202 -11.50 -11.48 6.16
N THR A 203 -11.59 -12.60 6.88
CA THR A 203 -12.82 -13.39 6.97
C THR A 203 -13.88 -12.65 7.78
N THR A 204 -13.47 -11.98 8.86
CA THR A 204 -14.37 -11.20 9.72
C THR A 204 -14.38 -9.70 9.40
N GLY A 205 -13.40 -9.21 8.62
CA GLY A 205 -13.22 -7.79 8.32
C GLY A 205 -12.77 -7.00 9.55
N GLU A 206 -11.82 -7.54 10.31
CA GLU A 206 -11.43 -7.04 11.62
C GLU A 206 -9.92 -6.77 11.71
N LEU A 207 -9.53 -5.67 12.36
CA LEU A 207 -8.19 -5.48 12.91
C LEU A 207 -8.23 -5.89 14.38
N CYS A 208 -7.39 -6.84 14.77
CA CYS A 208 -7.37 -7.39 16.12
C CYS A 208 -6.02 -7.12 16.78
N PHE A 209 -6.03 -6.35 17.87
CA PHE A 209 -4.84 -5.99 18.62
C PHE A 209 -4.81 -6.73 19.96
N GLY A 210 -3.69 -7.41 20.22
CA GLY A 210 -3.47 -8.13 21.47
C GLY A 210 -2.88 -7.26 22.57
N TYR A 211 -2.97 -7.75 23.80
CA TYR A 211 -2.28 -7.22 24.96
C TYR A 211 -1.58 -8.34 25.74
N PHE A 212 -0.50 -8.01 26.44
CA PHE A 212 0.31 -9.02 27.15
C PHE A 212 1.12 -8.39 28.30
N PRO A 213 1.51 -9.17 29.32
CA PRO A 213 2.38 -8.66 30.38
C PRO A 213 3.80 -8.38 29.85
N ALA A 214 4.32 -7.20 30.16
CA ALA A 214 5.67 -6.77 29.85
C ALA A 214 6.70 -7.74 30.49
N PRO A 215 7.75 -8.14 29.75
CA PRO A 215 8.83 -8.97 30.30
C PRO A 215 9.45 -8.37 31.57
N LYS A 216 10.04 -9.22 32.42
CA LYS A 216 10.66 -8.78 33.69
C LYS A 216 11.93 -7.96 33.49
N ASP A 217 12.58 -8.09 32.35
CA ASP A 217 13.86 -7.48 31.98
C ASP A 217 13.69 -6.26 31.06
N VAL A 218 12.48 -5.71 30.94
CA VAL A 218 12.20 -4.56 30.07
C VAL A 218 13.06 -3.36 30.45
N ARG A 219 13.72 -2.79 29.45
CA ARG A 219 14.50 -1.55 29.54
C ARG A 219 13.64 -0.40 29.03
N GLY A 220 13.58 0.70 29.77
CA GLY A 220 12.83 1.90 29.37
C GLY A 220 11.86 2.37 30.46
N ARG A 221 10.76 3.00 30.04
CA ARG A 221 9.73 3.53 30.97
C ARG A 221 8.56 2.57 31.21
N THR A 222 8.55 1.41 30.57
CA THR A 222 7.53 0.38 30.77
C THR A 222 7.74 -0.32 32.11
N LEU A 223 6.68 -0.45 32.91
CA LEU A 223 6.71 -1.15 34.20
C LEU A 223 6.94 -2.66 33.97
N PRO A 224 7.96 -3.30 34.57
CA PRO A 224 8.11 -4.75 34.51
C PRO A 224 6.85 -5.45 35.04
N GLY A 225 6.27 -6.35 34.24
CA GLY A 225 5.00 -7.01 34.53
C GLY A 225 3.74 -6.13 34.36
N GLY A 226 3.88 -4.87 33.93
CA GLY A 226 2.74 -4.05 33.48
C GLY A 226 2.17 -4.56 32.16
N VAL A 227 0.97 -4.13 31.76
CA VAL A 227 0.36 -4.57 30.51
C VAL A 227 0.85 -3.72 29.34
N VAL A 228 1.27 -4.37 28.26
CA VAL A 228 1.59 -3.76 26.97
C VAL A 228 0.41 -3.96 26.04
N PHE A 229 -0.02 -2.89 25.39
CA PHE A 229 -1.13 -2.90 24.42
C PHE A 229 -0.57 -2.61 23.03
N THR A 230 -0.74 -3.55 22.10
CA THR A 230 -0.26 -3.37 20.72
C THR A 230 -1.01 -2.25 19.98
N CYS A 231 -2.26 -1.97 20.36
CA CYS A 231 -3.07 -0.89 19.83
C CYS A 231 -2.55 0.53 20.14
N LEU A 232 -1.60 0.66 21.08
CA LEU A 232 -0.95 1.94 21.40
C LEU A 232 0.26 2.23 20.52
N SER A 233 0.74 1.25 19.74
CA SER A 233 1.84 1.48 18.81
C SER A 233 1.29 2.00 17.49
N HIS A 234 1.66 3.23 17.14
CA HIS A 234 1.36 3.82 15.84
C HIS A 234 1.72 2.88 14.68
N ASP A 235 2.90 2.27 14.75
CA ASP A 235 3.42 1.43 13.66
C ASP A 235 2.64 0.16 13.46
N ILE A 236 2.30 -0.53 14.55
CA ILE A 236 1.48 -1.74 14.48
C ILE A 236 0.12 -1.39 13.87
N VAL A 237 -0.52 -0.31 14.34
CA VAL A 237 -1.83 0.09 13.81
C VAL A 237 -1.75 0.45 12.32
N ALA A 238 -0.73 1.22 11.93
CA ALA A 238 -0.51 1.61 10.54
C ALA A 238 -0.15 0.41 9.63
N HIS A 239 0.60 -0.56 10.16
CA HIS A 239 0.98 -1.79 9.47
C HIS A 239 -0.27 -2.65 9.21
N GLU A 240 -1.07 -2.94 10.25
CA GLU A 240 -2.25 -3.81 10.11
C GLU A 240 -3.35 -3.22 9.22
N VAL A 241 -3.62 -1.91 9.34
CA VAL A 241 -4.60 -1.26 8.43
C VAL A 241 -4.10 -1.24 6.99
N THR A 242 -2.77 -1.25 6.77
CA THR A 242 -2.20 -1.34 5.43
C THR A 242 -2.47 -2.70 4.78
N HIS A 243 -2.42 -3.81 5.53
CA HIS A 243 -2.85 -5.11 5.01
C HIS A 243 -4.33 -5.09 4.57
N ALA A 244 -5.21 -4.52 5.38
CA ALA A 244 -6.62 -4.37 5.02
C ALA A 244 -6.83 -3.52 3.75
N LEU A 245 -6.03 -2.47 3.58
CA LEU A 245 -6.04 -1.63 2.38
C LEU A 245 -5.53 -2.38 1.15
N LEU A 246 -4.39 -3.07 1.24
CA LEU A 246 -3.84 -3.86 0.13
C LEU A 246 -4.83 -4.94 -0.33
N ASP A 247 -5.45 -5.63 0.62
CA ASP A 247 -6.47 -6.64 0.38
C ASP A 247 -7.71 -6.08 -0.35
N GLY A 248 -8.06 -4.83 -0.06
CA GLY A 248 -9.19 -4.14 -0.68
C GLY A 248 -8.88 -3.48 -2.01
N LEU A 249 -7.61 -3.24 -2.33
CA LEU A 249 -7.20 -2.61 -3.57
C LEU A 249 -7.15 -3.59 -4.74
N ARG A 250 -6.87 -4.88 -4.49
CA ARG A 250 -6.65 -5.89 -5.52
C ARG A 250 -7.13 -7.28 -5.11
N ALA A 251 -7.75 -8.03 -6.01
CA ALA A 251 -8.50 -9.24 -5.68
C ALA A 251 -7.67 -10.40 -5.10
N HIS A 252 -6.56 -10.75 -5.75
CA HIS A 252 -5.71 -11.91 -5.44
C HIS A 252 -4.32 -11.51 -4.93
N PHE A 253 -4.19 -10.25 -4.51
CA PHE A 253 -2.89 -9.68 -4.12
C PHE A 253 -2.42 -10.17 -2.75
N SER A 254 -3.36 -10.62 -1.91
CA SER A 254 -3.13 -11.27 -0.62
C SER A 254 -3.13 -12.80 -0.71
N GLU A 255 -2.92 -13.39 -1.89
CA GLU A 255 -2.71 -14.83 -2.01
C GLU A 255 -1.22 -15.14 -1.86
N PRO A 256 -0.84 -16.09 -0.98
CA PRO A 256 0.56 -16.43 -0.72
C PRO A 256 1.10 -17.31 -1.86
N THR A 257 1.31 -16.75 -3.04
CA THR A 257 1.75 -17.50 -4.23
C THR A 257 3.26 -17.57 -4.40
N GLY A 258 4.01 -16.78 -3.63
CA GLY A 258 5.47 -16.81 -3.56
C GLY A 258 6.03 -15.90 -2.45
N GLU A 259 7.33 -15.99 -2.20
CA GLU A 259 8.03 -15.24 -1.15
C GLU A 259 7.98 -13.73 -1.38
N ASP A 260 8.14 -13.27 -2.62
CA ASP A 260 8.11 -11.85 -2.99
C ASP A 260 6.77 -11.20 -2.69
N VAL A 261 5.66 -11.93 -2.81
CA VAL A 261 4.32 -11.41 -2.47
C VAL A 261 4.25 -11.14 -0.96
N LEU A 262 4.67 -12.11 -0.14
CA LEU A 262 4.67 -11.95 1.31
C LEU A 262 5.62 -10.83 1.74
N GLY A 263 6.84 -10.82 1.20
CA GLY A 263 7.83 -9.78 1.50
C GLY A 263 7.40 -8.39 1.06
N PHE A 264 6.70 -8.29 -0.08
CA PHE A 264 6.12 -7.03 -0.52
C PHE A 264 5.11 -6.49 0.49
N HIS A 265 4.18 -7.32 0.98
CA HIS A 265 3.15 -6.88 1.93
C HIS A 265 3.76 -6.38 3.24
N GLU A 266 4.69 -7.14 3.82
CA GLU A 266 5.41 -6.77 5.04
C GLU A 266 6.19 -5.45 4.84
N GLY A 267 7.02 -5.40 3.79
CA GLY A 267 7.85 -4.22 3.52
C GLY A 267 7.02 -2.99 3.14
N PHE A 268 5.89 -3.17 2.46
CA PHE A 268 5.01 -2.06 2.10
C PHE A 268 4.27 -1.51 3.32
N ALA A 269 3.79 -2.38 4.21
CA ALA A 269 3.17 -1.97 5.49
C ALA A 269 4.17 -1.19 6.37
N ASP A 270 5.42 -1.65 6.43
CA ASP A 270 6.51 -0.93 7.12
C ASP A 270 6.84 0.41 6.46
N LEU A 271 6.84 0.49 5.12
CA LEU A 271 7.02 1.77 4.41
C LEU A 271 5.93 2.77 4.76
N VAL A 272 4.66 2.34 4.83
CA VAL A 272 3.54 3.20 5.20
C VAL A 272 3.71 3.69 6.65
N ALA A 273 3.93 2.78 7.60
CA ALA A 273 4.14 3.11 9.00
C ALA A 273 5.31 4.11 9.18
N THR A 274 6.44 3.82 8.53
CA THR A 274 7.64 4.66 8.65
C THR A 274 7.45 6.04 8.02
N PHE A 275 6.88 6.14 6.82
CA PHE A 275 6.68 7.44 6.17
C PHE A 275 5.61 8.30 6.86
N GLN A 276 4.62 7.69 7.52
CA GLN A 276 3.61 8.43 8.28
C GLN A 276 4.22 9.26 9.40
N HIS A 277 5.30 8.79 10.05
CA HIS A 277 5.97 9.57 11.08
C HIS A 277 6.55 10.90 10.61
N PHE A 278 6.92 11.00 9.33
CA PHE A 278 7.40 12.24 8.75
C PHE A 278 6.30 13.29 8.60
N SER A 279 5.03 12.90 8.75
CA SER A 279 3.92 13.83 8.83
C SER A 279 3.84 14.53 10.20
N TYR A 280 4.48 13.98 11.24
CA TYR A 280 4.51 14.56 12.59
C TYR A 280 5.68 15.51 12.75
N ARG A 281 5.36 16.81 12.88
CA ARG A 281 6.35 17.89 12.93
C ARG A 281 7.32 17.70 14.10
N GLU A 282 6.79 17.35 15.26
CA GLU A 282 7.52 17.21 16.52
C GLU A 282 8.57 16.09 16.42
N VAL A 283 8.19 14.96 15.82
CA VAL A 283 9.08 13.81 15.58
C VAL A 283 10.24 14.20 14.66
N VAL A 284 9.91 14.86 13.53
CA VAL A 284 10.92 15.31 12.55
C VAL A 284 11.86 16.35 13.17
N GLN A 285 11.34 17.31 13.93
CA GLN A 285 12.14 18.34 14.60
C GLN A 285 13.07 17.72 15.67
N ALA A 286 12.56 16.82 16.51
CA ALA A 286 13.35 16.13 17.53
C ALA A 286 14.49 15.31 16.91
N ALA A 287 14.25 14.69 15.76
CA ALA A 287 15.31 13.99 15.04
C ALA A 287 16.36 14.91 14.42
N ILE A 288 15.94 16.04 13.83
CA ILE A 288 16.88 17.05 13.31
C ILE A 288 17.77 17.57 14.42
N HIS A 289 17.18 17.87 15.58
CA HIS A 289 17.93 18.32 16.74
C HIS A 289 18.98 17.28 17.18
N ARG A 290 18.58 16.01 17.29
CA ARG A 290 19.49 14.90 17.68
C ARG A 290 20.61 14.65 16.67
N SER A 291 20.40 15.00 15.40
CA SER A 291 21.43 14.82 14.37
C SER A 291 22.66 15.74 14.52
N GLN A 292 22.56 16.83 15.30
CA GLN A 292 23.67 17.78 15.57
C GLN A 292 24.50 18.16 14.32
N GLY A 293 23.81 18.52 13.23
CA GLY A 293 24.47 18.93 11.98
C GLY A 293 25.04 17.79 11.15
N LYS A 294 25.03 16.55 11.64
CA LYS A 294 25.36 15.36 10.86
C LYS A 294 24.14 14.94 10.07
N ILE A 295 23.89 15.64 8.96
CA ILE A 295 22.83 15.29 8.00
C ILE A 295 23.39 14.35 6.92
N GLU A 296 24.71 14.28 6.81
CA GLU A 296 25.43 13.33 5.97
C GLU A 296 25.43 11.95 6.61
N GLY A 297 25.07 10.93 5.83
CA GLY A 297 25.14 9.52 6.22
C GLY A 297 24.11 9.15 7.28
N ALA A 298 22.94 8.66 6.84
CA ALA A 298 22.09 7.76 7.61
C ALA A 298 22.03 8.03 9.14
N SER A 299 21.81 9.26 9.58
CA SER A 299 21.79 9.65 11.00
C SER A 299 20.55 10.45 11.35
N LEU A 300 20.12 11.34 10.45
CA LEU A 300 18.86 12.06 10.57
C LEU A 300 17.66 11.13 10.40
N LEU A 301 17.55 10.48 9.24
CA LEU A 301 16.48 9.51 8.98
C LEU A 301 16.68 8.21 9.74
N THR A 302 17.91 7.88 10.10
CA THR A 302 18.19 6.69 10.91
C THR A 302 17.97 6.95 12.39
N GLY A 303 18.11 8.18 12.90
CA GLY A 303 17.67 8.54 14.25
C GLY A 303 16.16 8.53 14.38
N ILE A 304 15.46 8.87 13.29
CA ILE A 304 14.03 8.66 13.07
C ILE A 304 13.73 7.15 13.06
N ALA A 305 14.39 6.37 12.19
CA ALA A 305 14.24 4.92 12.10
C ALA A 305 14.72 4.13 13.34
N HIS A 306 15.60 4.70 14.17
CA HIS A 306 16.11 4.11 15.42
C HIS A 306 15.01 4.03 16.48
N GLN A 307 13.95 4.82 16.36
CA GLN A 307 12.74 4.71 17.20
C GLN A 307 11.67 3.77 16.60
N PHE A 308 11.81 3.36 15.32
CA PHE A 308 10.78 2.67 14.54
C PHE A 308 10.93 1.15 14.43
N GLY A 309 11.62 0.52 15.38
CA GLY A 309 11.85 -0.93 15.33
C GLY A 309 11.96 -1.61 16.69
N ALA A 310 11.52 -0.95 17.78
CA ALA A 310 11.60 -1.50 19.13
C ALA A 310 10.32 -2.22 19.59
N THR A 311 9.23 -2.14 18.83
CA THR A 311 7.86 -2.34 19.34
C THR A 311 7.17 -3.67 19.02
N LEU A 312 7.71 -4.53 18.16
CA LEU A 312 7.22 -5.91 18.02
C LEU A 312 8.35 -6.87 17.66
N GLY A 313 8.13 -8.16 17.96
CA GLY A 313 9.02 -9.32 17.81
C GLY A 313 9.59 -9.61 16.42
N SER A 314 9.69 -8.61 15.53
CA SER A 314 10.76 -8.58 14.55
C SER A 314 12.10 -8.43 15.29
N THR A 315 12.94 -9.45 15.19
CA THR A 315 14.34 -9.39 15.59
C THR A 315 15.05 -8.27 14.84
N LYS A 316 15.13 -7.07 15.41
CA LYS A 316 16.09 -6.02 15.06
C LYS A 316 16.27 -5.66 13.55
N PRO A 317 15.28 -5.54 12.65
CA PRO A 317 15.58 -5.33 11.22
C PRO A 317 15.96 -3.88 10.91
N LEU A 318 15.08 -2.89 11.14
CA LEU A 318 15.31 -1.52 10.64
C LEU A 318 16.56 -0.84 11.23
N ARG A 319 16.80 -1.00 12.53
CA ARG A 319 18.01 -0.44 13.18
C ARG A 319 19.30 -1.02 12.59
N THR A 320 19.40 -2.35 12.53
CA THR A 320 20.60 -3.06 12.08
C THR A 320 20.80 -2.92 10.57
N ALA A 321 19.70 -2.83 9.81
CA ALA A 321 19.66 -2.53 8.39
C ALA A 321 20.38 -1.23 8.04
N PHE A 322 19.98 -0.14 8.70
CA PHE A 322 20.54 1.18 8.43
C PHE A 322 21.96 1.33 8.98
N GLU A 323 22.24 0.77 10.16
CA GLU A 323 23.61 0.74 10.74
C GLU A 323 24.57 -0.10 9.87
N SER A 324 24.12 -1.24 9.34
CA SER A 324 24.94 -2.10 8.45
C SER A 324 25.12 -1.50 7.06
N ALA A 325 24.10 -0.83 6.50
CA ALA A 325 24.22 -0.12 5.23
C ALA A 325 25.16 1.10 5.33
N ALA A 326 25.30 1.70 6.52
CA ALA A 326 26.26 2.77 6.77
C ALA A 326 27.70 2.26 7.00
N GLN A 327 27.89 0.97 7.31
CA GLN A 327 29.17 0.39 7.70
C GLN A 327 29.68 -0.75 6.78
N GLY A 328 28.91 -1.19 5.77
CA GLY A 328 29.24 -2.31 4.87
C GLY A 328 28.42 -2.34 3.56
N GLU A 329 28.51 -3.45 2.79
CA GLU A 329 27.70 -3.65 1.58
C GLU A 329 26.20 -3.80 1.94
N PRO A 330 25.28 -3.20 1.16
CA PRO A 330 23.85 -3.28 1.44
C PRO A 330 23.34 -4.72 1.36
N LYS A 331 22.33 -5.06 2.19
CA LYS A 331 21.68 -6.38 2.17
C LYS A 331 21.13 -6.65 0.77
N GLN A 332 21.53 -7.75 0.16
CA GLN A 332 21.16 -8.10 -1.22
C GLN A 332 20.01 -9.10 -1.25
N TYR A 333 19.10 -8.92 -2.18
CA TYR A 333 18.04 -9.85 -2.53
C TYR A 333 18.63 -11.20 -2.96
N ARG A 334 18.08 -12.28 -2.41
CA ARG A 334 18.39 -13.66 -2.78
C ARG A 334 17.09 -14.45 -2.81
N ALA A 335 16.97 -15.37 -3.78
CA ALA A 335 15.83 -16.28 -3.84
C ALA A 335 15.80 -17.17 -2.58
N GLY A 336 14.60 -17.42 -2.04
CA GLY A 336 14.38 -18.23 -0.84
C GLY A 336 14.62 -17.51 0.49
N MET A 337 14.77 -16.18 0.49
CA MET A 337 14.76 -15.41 1.74
C MET A 337 13.36 -15.36 2.35
N GLU A 338 13.28 -15.27 3.68
CA GLU A 338 12.02 -15.18 4.39
C GLU A 338 11.31 -13.84 4.10
N ALA A 339 9.98 -13.84 4.21
CA ALA A 339 9.13 -12.69 3.89
C ALA A 339 9.57 -11.40 4.62
N HIS A 340 9.84 -11.47 5.92
CA HIS A 340 10.29 -10.30 6.69
C HIS A 340 11.63 -9.75 6.17
N GLU A 341 12.55 -10.60 5.72
CA GLU A 341 13.83 -10.16 5.17
C GLU A 341 13.68 -9.49 3.81
N LEU A 342 12.79 -10.02 2.97
CA LEU A 342 12.45 -9.42 1.67
C LEU A 342 11.79 -8.05 1.86
N GLY A 343 10.87 -7.94 2.83
CA GLY A 343 10.24 -6.68 3.20
C GLY A 343 11.26 -5.64 3.69
N GLU A 344 12.20 -6.05 4.54
CA GLU A 344 13.28 -5.20 5.02
C GLU A 344 14.14 -4.65 3.86
N ILE A 345 14.49 -5.49 2.87
CA ILE A 345 15.27 -5.08 1.69
C ILE A 345 14.49 -4.03 0.88
N LEU A 346 13.18 -4.23 0.69
CA LEU A 346 12.31 -3.27 -0.01
C LEU A 346 12.29 -1.92 0.71
N VAL A 347 12.08 -1.92 2.03
CA VAL A 347 12.07 -0.71 2.86
C VAL A 347 13.39 0.05 2.70
N GLN A 348 14.51 -0.64 2.85
CA GLN A 348 15.84 -0.04 2.71
C GLN A 348 16.06 0.58 1.33
N ALA A 349 15.61 -0.07 0.25
CA ALA A 349 15.75 0.46 -1.12
C ALA A 349 15.02 1.79 -1.29
N VAL A 350 13.75 1.86 -0.88
CA VAL A 350 12.95 3.08 -1.01
C VAL A 350 13.49 4.20 -0.11
N PHE A 351 13.95 3.87 1.10
CA PHE A 351 14.57 4.86 1.99
C PHE A 351 15.91 5.40 1.48
N GLU A 352 16.75 4.56 0.88
CA GLU A 352 18.00 5.02 0.25
C GLU A 352 17.73 6.00 -0.90
N ALA A 353 16.71 5.71 -1.71
CA ALA A 353 16.26 6.63 -2.76
C ALA A 353 15.78 7.96 -2.16
N ALA A 354 14.97 7.91 -1.09
CA ALA A 354 14.50 9.09 -0.38
C ALA A 354 15.65 9.93 0.20
N LEU A 355 16.65 9.30 0.83
CA LEU A 355 17.86 9.97 1.32
C LEU A 355 18.63 10.66 0.19
N THR A 356 18.76 9.99 -0.95
CA THR A 356 19.47 10.52 -2.10
C THR A 356 18.77 11.77 -2.65
N VAL A 357 17.45 11.74 -2.80
CA VAL A 357 16.67 12.90 -3.24
C VAL A 357 16.68 14.01 -2.18
N PHE A 358 16.63 13.66 -0.89
CA PHE A 358 16.72 14.63 0.21
C PHE A 358 18.01 15.44 0.14
N ARG A 359 19.15 14.76 -0.03
CA ARG A 359 20.47 15.41 -0.21
C ARG A 359 20.46 16.37 -1.40
N ARG A 360 19.93 15.93 -2.55
CA ARG A 360 19.84 16.78 -3.76
C ARG A 360 19.03 18.05 -3.49
N LYS A 361 17.84 17.91 -2.88
CA LYS A 361 16.92 19.03 -2.58
C LYS A 361 17.44 20.01 -1.54
N THR A 362 18.20 19.51 -0.56
CA THR A 362 18.67 20.32 0.57
C THR A 362 20.06 20.90 0.37
N ALA A 363 20.83 20.42 -0.60
CA ALA A 363 22.19 20.87 -0.87
C ALA A 363 22.32 22.40 -1.03
N GLN A 364 21.33 23.06 -1.62
CA GLN A 364 21.34 24.53 -1.76
C GLN A 364 21.24 25.25 -0.41
N TYR A 365 20.42 24.76 0.52
CA TYR A 365 20.24 25.35 1.85
C TYR A 365 21.47 25.09 2.72
N VAL A 366 22.06 23.89 2.59
CA VAL A 366 23.33 23.56 3.24
C VAL A 366 24.43 24.48 2.74
N ARG A 367 24.58 24.67 1.41
CA ARG A 367 25.57 25.63 0.87
C ARG A 367 25.33 27.06 1.36
N LEU A 368 24.07 27.51 1.40
CA LEU A 368 23.74 28.84 1.90
C LEU A 368 24.16 29.01 3.37
N ALA A 369 23.94 27.99 4.20
CA ALA A 369 24.29 28.03 5.62
C ALA A 369 25.78 27.81 5.92
N THR A 370 26.58 27.42 4.93
CA THR A 370 27.98 26.99 5.10
C THR A 370 28.96 27.77 4.22
N ASP A 371 28.54 28.96 3.76
CA ASP A 371 29.30 29.82 2.85
C ASP A 371 29.83 29.08 1.62
N GLY A 372 28.98 28.23 1.04
CA GLY A 372 29.27 27.45 -0.16
C GLY A 372 30.09 26.17 0.05
N THR A 373 30.65 25.93 1.25
CA THR A 373 31.49 24.73 1.50
C THR A 373 30.70 23.43 1.43
N GLY A 374 29.40 23.47 1.69
CA GLY A 374 28.53 22.29 1.73
C GLY A 374 28.71 21.43 2.97
N ARG A 375 29.58 21.82 3.91
CA ARG A 375 29.88 21.08 5.13
C ARG A 375 29.32 21.81 6.33
N LEU A 376 28.41 21.17 7.05
CA LEU A 376 27.79 21.76 8.23
C LEU A 376 28.81 21.86 9.36
N PRO A 377 28.83 22.98 10.10
CA PRO A 377 29.70 23.11 11.26
C PRO A 377 29.31 22.09 12.34
N GLU A 378 30.28 21.71 13.17
CA GLU A 378 29.98 20.88 14.34
C GLU A 378 29.04 21.61 15.30
N GLY A 379 28.11 20.87 15.90
CA GLY A 379 27.18 21.39 16.90
C GLY A 379 25.76 21.57 16.38
N GLU A 380 24.98 22.40 17.06
CA GLU A 380 23.58 22.63 16.72
C GLU A 380 23.44 23.49 15.46
N LEU A 381 22.53 23.06 14.58
CA LEU A 381 22.19 23.83 13.39
C LEU A 381 21.37 25.06 13.75
N PRO A 382 21.46 26.16 12.98
CA PRO A 382 20.54 27.28 13.14
C PRO A 382 19.09 26.83 13.04
N ILE A 383 18.22 27.32 13.94
CA ILE A 383 16.79 26.93 13.99
C ILE A 383 16.07 27.11 12.64
N ALA A 384 16.42 28.16 11.89
CA ALA A 384 15.87 28.40 10.56
C ALA A 384 16.24 27.27 9.58
N LEU A 385 17.50 26.80 9.60
CA LEU A 385 17.93 25.68 8.79
C LEU A 385 17.26 24.38 9.24
N GLN A 386 17.13 24.13 10.55
CA GLN A 386 16.42 22.97 11.07
C GLN A 386 14.97 22.92 10.56
N ASN A 387 14.26 24.04 10.61
CA ASN A 387 12.87 24.13 10.12
C ASN A 387 12.78 23.86 8.61
N ILE A 388 13.68 24.44 7.81
CA ILE A 388 13.72 24.20 6.35
C ILE A 388 13.93 22.71 6.06
N LEU A 389 14.89 22.09 6.72
CA LEU A 389 15.21 20.67 6.52
C LEU A 389 14.06 19.77 6.95
N GLY A 390 13.39 20.10 8.06
CA GLY A 390 12.21 19.36 8.54
C GLY A 390 11.06 19.44 7.54
N GLU A 391 10.76 20.63 7.05
CA GLU A 391 9.72 20.80 6.04
C GLU A 391 10.05 20.05 4.74
N GLN A 392 11.31 20.08 4.29
CA GLN A 392 11.74 19.31 3.12
C GLN A 392 11.64 17.80 3.35
N ALA A 393 11.99 17.31 4.55
CA ALA A 393 11.88 15.90 4.91
C ALA A 393 10.42 15.44 4.90
N SER A 394 9.51 16.18 5.55
CA SER A 394 8.08 15.88 5.58
C SER A 394 7.45 15.87 4.19
N LYS A 395 7.74 16.88 3.36
CA LYS A 395 7.26 16.95 1.97
C LYS A 395 7.78 15.78 1.13
N LEU A 396 9.05 15.43 1.31
CA LEU A 396 9.67 14.36 0.56
C LEU A 396 9.10 12.99 0.93
N ALA A 397 8.97 12.70 2.23
CA ALA A 397 8.36 11.47 2.72
C ALA A 397 6.92 11.31 2.23
N SER A 398 6.12 12.39 2.31
CA SER A 398 4.76 12.40 1.77
C SER A 398 4.74 12.10 0.27
N HIS A 399 5.72 12.60 -0.49
CA HIS A 399 5.82 12.34 -1.92
C HIS A 399 6.21 10.89 -2.22
N PHE A 400 7.23 10.34 -1.54
CA PHE A 400 7.63 8.94 -1.69
C PHE A 400 6.50 7.98 -1.32
N LEU A 401 5.81 8.22 -0.20
CA LEU A 401 4.64 7.45 0.19
C LEU A 401 3.56 7.48 -0.91
N ALA A 402 3.30 8.67 -1.48
CA ALA A 402 2.35 8.79 -2.58
C ALA A 402 2.80 8.07 -3.87
N ILE A 403 4.10 8.02 -4.18
CA ILE A 403 4.63 7.22 -5.31
C ILE A 403 4.40 5.73 -5.02
N CYS A 404 4.77 5.26 -3.83
CA CYS A 404 4.60 3.87 -3.41
C CYS A 404 3.13 3.41 -3.49
N ILE A 405 2.21 4.21 -2.93
CA ILE A 405 0.77 3.88 -2.98
C ILE A 405 0.26 3.88 -4.43
N ARG A 406 0.59 4.89 -5.24
CA ARG A 406 0.17 4.96 -6.66
C ARG A 406 0.68 3.78 -7.48
N ALA A 407 1.88 3.28 -7.16
CA ALA A 407 2.48 2.15 -7.87
C ALA A 407 1.64 0.87 -7.78
N ILE A 408 0.80 0.70 -6.74
CA ILE A 408 -0.10 -0.45 -6.63
C ILE A 408 -1.02 -0.57 -7.86
N ASP A 409 -1.47 0.56 -8.43
CA ASP A 409 -2.29 0.56 -9.64
C ASP A 409 -1.53 0.10 -10.89
N TYR A 410 -0.20 0.03 -10.84
CA TYR A 410 0.68 -0.43 -11.90
C TYR A 410 1.36 -1.76 -11.59
N CYS A 411 0.91 -2.47 -10.55
CA CYS A 411 1.32 -3.85 -10.30
C CYS A 411 0.54 -4.83 -11.18
N PRO A 412 1.05 -6.03 -11.47
CA PRO A 412 0.23 -7.15 -11.91
C PRO A 412 -0.84 -7.52 -10.85
N PRO A 413 -1.94 -8.19 -11.25
CA PRO A 413 -3.02 -8.54 -10.33
C PRO A 413 -2.74 -9.75 -9.44
N VAL A 414 -1.69 -10.52 -9.75
CA VAL A 414 -1.26 -11.74 -9.07
C VAL A 414 0.26 -11.85 -9.11
N ASP A 415 0.84 -12.66 -8.21
CA ASP A 415 2.25 -13.06 -8.19
C ASP A 415 3.23 -11.89 -8.39
N LEU A 416 3.07 -10.81 -7.63
CA LEU A 416 3.95 -9.65 -7.73
C LEU A 416 5.39 -10.04 -7.36
N ASP A 417 6.34 -9.67 -8.23
CA ASP A 417 7.76 -9.70 -7.92
C ASP A 417 8.26 -8.31 -7.48
N LEU A 418 9.24 -8.22 -6.58
CA LEU A 418 9.78 -6.92 -6.12
C LEU A 418 10.39 -6.11 -7.27
N GLY A 419 10.93 -6.78 -8.28
CA GLY A 419 11.42 -6.15 -9.51
C GLY A 419 10.30 -5.55 -10.37
N GLU A 420 9.10 -6.16 -10.38
CA GLU A 420 7.94 -5.59 -11.06
C GLU A 420 7.36 -4.40 -10.28
N TYR A 421 7.46 -4.40 -8.96
CA TYR A 421 7.12 -3.23 -8.16
C TYR A 421 8.04 -2.03 -8.48
N LEU A 422 9.33 -2.24 -8.76
CA LEU A 422 10.19 -1.19 -9.30
C LEU A 422 9.61 -0.60 -10.59
N ARG A 423 9.22 -1.45 -11.55
CA ARG A 423 8.60 -0.99 -12.81
C ARG A 423 7.32 -0.19 -12.55
N ALA A 424 6.53 -0.64 -11.58
CA ALA A 424 5.32 0.05 -11.15
C ALA A 424 5.62 1.44 -10.56
N LEU A 425 6.64 1.57 -9.70
CA LEU A 425 7.09 2.85 -9.14
C LEU A 425 7.52 3.84 -10.23
N ILE A 426 8.39 3.39 -11.14
CA ILE A 426 8.90 4.23 -12.25
C ILE A 426 7.77 4.65 -13.18
N THR A 427 6.86 3.73 -13.52
CA THR A 427 5.72 4.04 -14.40
C THR A 427 4.74 5.00 -13.73
N ALA A 428 4.36 4.75 -12.47
CA ALA A 428 3.39 5.56 -11.74
C ALA A 428 3.86 7.00 -11.50
N ASP A 429 5.17 7.17 -11.25
CA ASP A 429 5.78 8.49 -11.11
C ASP A 429 5.84 9.23 -12.44
N TYR A 430 6.41 8.59 -13.48
CA TYR A 430 6.52 9.18 -14.82
C TYR A 430 5.16 9.63 -15.37
N ASP A 431 4.12 8.82 -15.13
CA ASP A 431 2.77 9.09 -15.60
C ASP A 431 2.18 10.38 -15.04
N LEU A 432 2.50 10.74 -13.79
CA LEU A 432 1.99 11.95 -13.16
C LEU A 432 2.95 13.12 -13.29
N VAL A 433 4.26 12.86 -13.20
CA VAL A 433 5.33 13.85 -13.19
C VAL A 433 6.41 13.44 -14.21
N PRO A 434 6.18 13.68 -15.51
CA PRO A 434 7.15 13.33 -16.55
C PRO A 434 8.50 14.05 -16.36
N ASP A 435 8.46 15.32 -15.94
CA ASP A 435 9.65 16.14 -15.67
C ASP A 435 10.20 15.88 -14.25
N ASP A 436 11.15 14.94 -14.16
CA ASP A 436 11.78 14.56 -12.90
C ASP A 436 13.04 15.38 -12.62
N ARG A 437 12.82 16.65 -12.27
CA ARG A 437 13.89 17.62 -11.97
C ARG A 437 14.90 17.15 -10.91
N TRP A 438 14.49 16.27 -10.00
CA TRP A 438 15.33 15.81 -8.88
C TRP A 438 15.82 14.36 -9.03
N ALA A 439 15.53 13.74 -10.17
CA ALA A 439 15.89 12.36 -10.51
C ALA A 439 15.46 11.35 -9.43
N TYR A 440 14.20 11.46 -8.99
CA TYR A 440 13.52 10.48 -8.13
C TYR A 440 13.59 9.06 -8.72
N ARG A 441 13.34 8.93 -10.02
CA ARG A 441 13.32 7.64 -10.71
C ARG A 441 14.70 7.02 -10.76
N GLU A 442 15.72 7.79 -11.10
CA GLU A 442 17.12 7.34 -11.03
C GLU A 442 17.49 6.85 -9.62
N ALA A 443 17.13 7.61 -8.58
CA ALA A 443 17.44 7.24 -7.20
C ALA A 443 16.78 5.92 -6.78
N LEU A 444 15.54 5.66 -7.22
CA LEU A 444 14.84 4.38 -7.02
C LEU A 444 15.53 3.24 -7.78
N ILE A 445 15.87 3.46 -9.05
CA ILE A 445 16.55 2.46 -9.89
C ILE A 445 17.88 2.03 -9.26
N ASP A 446 18.70 2.99 -8.85
CA ASP A 446 19.99 2.70 -8.24
C ASP A 446 19.85 1.97 -6.90
N ALA A 447 18.91 2.39 -6.05
CA ALA A 447 18.73 1.76 -4.74
C ALA A 447 18.25 0.30 -4.85
N PHE A 448 17.39 -0.01 -5.84
CA PHE A 448 16.99 -1.39 -6.14
C PHE A 448 18.14 -2.20 -6.75
N ARG A 449 18.91 -1.59 -7.66
CA ARG A 449 20.11 -2.20 -8.28
C ARG A 449 21.17 -2.57 -7.24
N HIS A 450 21.47 -1.68 -6.29
CA HIS A 450 22.42 -1.94 -5.19
C HIS A 450 22.04 -3.18 -4.37
N ARG A 451 20.74 -3.49 -4.30
CA ARG A 451 20.20 -4.66 -3.58
C ARG A 451 19.93 -5.85 -4.49
N ARG A 452 20.32 -5.80 -5.77
CA ARG A 452 20.07 -6.84 -6.77
C ARG A 452 18.60 -7.19 -6.98
N ILE A 453 17.70 -6.23 -6.76
CA ILE A 453 16.29 -6.38 -7.11
C ILE A 453 16.15 -5.97 -8.58
N TYR A 454 15.95 -6.95 -9.46
CA TYR A 454 15.88 -6.74 -10.91
C TYR A 454 14.52 -7.17 -11.46
N PRO A 455 13.89 -6.36 -12.33
CA PRO A 455 12.68 -6.78 -13.01
C PRO A 455 12.95 -7.91 -14.01
N PRO A 456 12.00 -8.83 -14.19
CA PRO A 456 12.06 -9.78 -15.29
C PRO A 456 11.79 -9.07 -16.63
N ASN A 457 12.36 -9.62 -17.71
CA ASN A 457 12.03 -9.28 -19.09
C ASN A 457 12.26 -7.80 -19.49
N VAL A 458 13.28 -7.14 -18.91
CA VAL A 458 13.75 -5.82 -19.36
C VAL A 458 15.15 -5.93 -19.97
N THR A 459 15.46 -5.08 -20.94
CA THR A 459 16.75 -5.08 -21.65
C THR A 459 17.82 -4.25 -20.95
N SER A 460 17.43 -3.27 -20.14
CA SER A 460 18.32 -2.41 -19.36
C SER A 460 17.59 -1.80 -18.16
N LEU A 461 18.34 -1.24 -17.21
CA LEU A 461 17.79 -0.49 -16.05
C LEU A 461 17.63 1.00 -16.35
N SER A 462 17.22 1.34 -17.58
CA SER A 462 16.86 2.72 -17.93
C SER A 462 15.41 3.01 -17.57
N GLU A 463 15.06 4.27 -17.36
CA GLU A 463 13.66 4.68 -17.16
C GLU A 463 12.76 4.22 -18.31
N GLU A 464 13.24 4.27 -19.55
CA GLU A 464 12.50 3.82 -20.73
C GLU A 464 12.17 2.33 -20.66
N SER A 465 13.18 1.50 -20.42
CA SER A 465 13.04 0.04 -20.36
C SER A 465 12.18 -0.43 -19.18
N LEU A 466 12.21 0.29 -18.06
CA LEU A 466 11.48 -0.08 -16.85
C LEU A 466 10.00 0.27 -16.91
N ARG A 467 9.63 1.33 -17.64
CA ARG A 467 8.22 1.72 -17.80
C ARG A 467 7.42 0.60 -18.46
N TRP A 468 6.19 0.41 -17.98
CA TRP A 468 5.22 -0.40 -18.71
C TRP A 468 4.98 0.21 -20.10
N GLN A 469 4.82 -0.66 -21.10
CA GLN A 469 4.65 -0.26 -22.49
C GLN A 469 3.20 -0.42 -22.93
N CYS A 470 2.82 0.32 -23.96
CA CYS A 470 1.50 0.20 -24.57
C CYS A 470 1.31 -1.20 -25.17
N PRO A 471 0.15 -1.85 -24.95
CA PRO A 471 -0.08 -3.20 -25.48
C PRO A 471 -0.33 -3.19 -26.99
N GLU A 472 -0.02 -4.30 -27.66
CA GLU A 472 -0.27 -4.50 -29.09
C GLU A 472 -1.69 -5.02 -29.37
N LEU A 473 -2.70 -4.47 -28.68
CA LEU A 473 -4.09 -4.91 -28.81
C LEU A 473 -4.67 -4.57 -30.18
N SER A 474 -5.53 -5.45 -30.72
CA SER A 474 -6.35 -5.15 -31.89
C SER A 474 -7.32 -4.01 -31.61
N VAL A 475 -7.92 -3.99 -30.41
CA VAL A 475 -8.79 -2.91 -29.93
C VAL A 475 -8.00 -2.04 -28.97
N LYS A 476 -7.52 -0.90 -29.45
CA LYS A 476 -6.74 0.06 -28.64
C LYS A 476 -7.62 0.98 -27.80
N THR A 477 -8.91 1.10 -28.11
CA THR A 477 -9.85 2.02 -27.46
C THR A 477 -11.19 1.35 -27.21
N ILE A 478 -11.71 1.51 -26.00
CA ILE A 478 -13.02 1.04 -25.54
C ILE A 478 -13.90 2.28 -25.34
N LEU A 479 -14.72 2.62 -26.34
CA LEU A 479 -15.43 3.91 -26.38
C LEU A 479 -16.44 4.06 -25.23
N GLU A 480 -17.02 2.97 -24.77
CA GLU A 480 -17.95 2.92 -23.64
C GLU A 480 -17.28 3.32 -22.32
N LEU A 481 -15.94 3.23 -22.25
CA LEU A 481 -15.12 3.62 -21.10
C LEU A 481 -14.48 5.01 -21.27
N ASN A 482 -14.87 5.77 -22.29
CA ASN A 482 -14.50 7.16 -22.43
C ASN A 482 -15.10 7.98 -21.29
N PHE A 483 -14.33 8.90 -20.71
CA PHE A 483 -14.74 9.78 -19.61
C PHE A 483 -16.04 10.54 -19.89
N ALA A 484 -16.28 10.92 -21.15
CA ALA A 484 -17.51 11.59 -21.58
C ALA A 484 -18.78 10.73 -21.44
N HIS A 485 -18.63 9.41 -21.34
CA HIS A 485 -19.73 8.46 -21.18
C HIS A 485 -19.86 7.92 -19.76
N LEU A 486 -18.89 8.19 -18.87
CA LEU A 486 -18.92 7.73 -17.48
C LEU A 486 -19.92 8.55 -16.65
N GLN A 487 -20.59 7.88 -15.70
CA GLN A 487 -21.56 8.51 -14.81
C GLN A 487 -21.02 8.59 -13.39
N PHE A 488 -21.13 9.76 -12.76
CA PHE A 488 -20.59 10.04 -11.44
C PHE A 488 -21.61 10.71 -10.54
N GLU A 489 -21.51 10.46 -9.23
CA GLU A 489 -22.27 11.17 -8.20
C GLU A 489 -21.42 12.34 -7.65
N GLY A 490 -21.54 13.51 -8.29
CA GLY A 490 -20.86 14.76 -7.88
C GLY A 490 -19.35 14.79 -8.15
N ASP A 491 -18.59 13.85 -7.60
CA ASP A 491 -17.14 13.73 -7.76
C ASP A 491 -16.77 12.59 -8.73
N PRO A 492 -15.86 12.78 -9.70
CA PRO A 492 -15.36 11.70 -10.57
C PRO A 492 -14.73 10.48 -9.86
N ALA A 493 -14.39 10.61 -8.57
CA ALA A 493 -13.98 9.49 -7.73
C ALA A 493 -15.16 8.62 -7.24
N SER A 494 -16.39 9.10 -7.40
CA SER A 494 -17.63 8.47 -6.94
C SER A 494 -18.45 8.00 -8.15
N PRO A 495 -18.52 6.69 -8.42
CA PRO A 495 -19.39 6.17 -9.47
C PRO A 495 -20.85 6.47 -9.14
N ALA A 496 -21.69 6.71 -10.17
CA ALA A 496 -23.09 7.07 -9.97
C ALA A 496 -23.88 6.01 -9.18
N ASP A 497 -23.71 4.73 -9.52
CA ASP A 497 -24.32 3.60 -8.82
C ASP A 497 -23.64 2.26 -9.18
N ALA A 498 -24.15 1.16 -8.61
CA ALA A 498 -23.68 -0.19 -8.93
C ALA A 498 -23.94 -0.59 -10.39
N GLY A 499 -24.97 -0.04 -11.02
CA GLY A 499 -25.31 -0.29 -12.43
C GLY A 499 -24.26 0.28 -13.37
N GLU A 500 -23.76 1.48 -13.07
CA GLU A 500 -22.68 2.12 -13.80
C GLU A 500 -21.38 1.30 -13.73
N LEU A 501 -20.99 0.81 -12.55
CA LEU A 501 -19.83 -0.07 -12.41
C LEU A 501 -20.00 -1.39 -13.18
N ARG A 502 -21.20 -1.97 -13.17
CA ARG A 502 -21.51 -3.16 -14.00
C ARG A 502 -21.43 -2.85 -15.49
N ARG A 503 -21.94 -1.71 -15.95
CA ARG A 503 -21.84 -1.27 -17.36
C ARG A 503 -20.38 -1.17 -17.80
N GLN A 504 -19.55 -0.52 -16.99
CA GLN A 504 -18.11 -0.41 -17.24
C GLN A 504 -17.42 -1.79 -17.29
N ALA A 505 -17.76 -2.69 -16.36
CA ALA A 505 -17.24 -4.06 -16.37
C ALA A 505 -17.70 -4.87 -17.59
N ILE A 506 -18.94 -4.70 -18.07
CA ILE A 506 -19.44 -5.32 -19.31
C ILE A 506 -18.65 -4.81 -20.52
N ALA A 507 -18.39 -3.51 -20.61
CA ALA A 507 -17.62 -2.93 -21.70
C ALA A 507 -16.19 -3.51 -21.78
N LEU A 508 -15.51 -3.64 -20.63
CA LEU A 508 -14.20 -4.29 -20.58
C LEU A 508 -14.31 -5.80 -20.91
N GLY A 509 -15.31 -6.48 -20.36
CA GLY A 509 -15.55 -7.90 -20.58
C GLY A 509 -15.81 -8.25 -22.05
N ALA A 510 -16.44 -7.34 -22.81
CA ALA A 510 -16.61 -7.49 -24.25
C ALA A 510 -15.28 -7.62 -25.01
N VAL A 511 -14.24 -6.90 -24.57
CA VAL A 511 -12.89 -7.01 -25.12
C VAL A 511 -12.26 -8.37 -24.80
N LEU A 512 -12.54 -8.92 -23.61
CA LEU A 512 -12.06 -10.24 -23.18
C LEU A 512 -12.76 -11.38 -23.92
N GLY A 513 -14.05 -11.21 -24.25
CA GLY A 513 -14.84 -12.18 -25.01
C GLY A 513 -14.31 -12.41 -26.43
N CYS A 514 -13.52 -11.48 -26.96
CA CYS A 514 -12.78 -11.64 -28.21
C CYS A 514 -11.55 -12.53 -28.00
N PRO A 515 -11.55 -13.77 -28.48
CA PRO A 515 -10.58 -14.72 -27.97
C PRO A 515 -9.13 -14.43 -28.45
N GLN A 516 -8.96 -13.61 -29.50
CA GLN A 516 -7.65 -13.12 -29.97
C GLN A 516 -6.95 -12.22 -28.94
N ASN A 517 -7.71 -11.56 -28.07
CA ASN A 517 -7.18 -10.61 -27.09
C ASN A 517 -6.69 -11.30 -25.81
N LEU A 518 -7.24 -12.47 -25.47
CA LEU A 518 -6.99 -13.18 -24.20
C LEU A 518 -5.50 -13.28 -23.85
N LYS A 519 -4.66 -13.65 -24.83
CA LYS A 519 -3.21 -13.81 -24.62
C LYS A 519 -2.55 -12.53 -24.11
N GLN A 520 -2.99 -11.36 -24.56
CA GLN A 520 -2.41 -10.07 -24.16
C GLN A 520 -2.77 -9.71 -22.73
N PHE A 521 -3.95 -10.13 -22.26
CA PHE A 521 -4.38 -10.00 -20.87
C PHE A 521 -3.82 -11.13 -19.97
N GLY A 522 -2.93 -11.98 -20.49
CA GLY A 522 -2.36 -13.11 -19.75
C GLY A 522 -3.35 -14.26 -19.53
N LEU A 523 -4.41 -14.33 -20.33
CA LEU A 523 -5.50 -15.31 -20.25
C LEU A 523 -5.40 -16.36 -21.36
N ALA A 524 -6.10 -17.48 -21.20
CA ALA A 524 -6.14 -18.59 -22.14
C ALA A 524 -7.58 -19.02 -22.47
N ARG A 525 -7.76 -19.61 -23.66
CA ARG A 525 -9.02 -20.27 -24.03
C ARG A 525 -9.10 -21.65 -23.35
N ALA A 526 -10.32 -22.11 -23.08
CA ALA A 526 -10.54 -23.51 -22.74
C ALA A 526 -10.04 -24.42 -23.88
N GLY A 527 -9.33 -25.49 -23.54
CA GLY A 527 -8.76 -26.43 -24.52
C GLY A 527 -7.48 -25.95 -25.22
N ASP A 528 -6.88 -24.83 -24.79
CA ASP A 528 -5.56 -24.43 -25.29
C ASP A 528 -4.52 -25.56 -25.06
N PRO A 529 -3.78 -26.01 -26.09
CA PRO A 529 -2.82 -27.10 -25.95
C PRO A 529 -1.76 -26.87 -24.85
N ALA A 530 -1.39 -25.61 -24.58
CA ALA A 530 -0.42 -25.26 -23.55
C ALA A 530 -0.94 -25.47 -22.11
N LEU A 531 -2.23 -25.76 -21.94
CA LEU A 531 -2.79 -26.13 -20.64
C LEU A 531 -2.41 -27.56 -20.23
N GLY A 532 -1.97 -28.42 -21.16
CA GLY A 532 -1.47 -29.76 -20.81
C GLY A 532 -2.49 -30.65 -20.10
N GLY A 533 -3.78 -30.48 -20.38
CA GLY A 533 -4.87 -31.21 -19.72
C GLY A 533 -5.48 -30.52 -18.49
N ASP A 534 -4.95 -29.37 -18.09
CA ASP A 534 -5.58 -28.50 -17.09
C ASP A 534 -6.85 -27.83 -17.63
N SER A 535 -7.69 -27.36 -16.71
CA SER A 535 -8.90 -26.61 -17.05
C SER A 535 -8.78 -25.14 -16.63
N VAL A 536 -9.42 -24.25 -17.38
CA VAL A 536 -9.51 -22.82 -17.05
C VAL A 536 -10.97 -22.41 -16.90
N SER A 537 -11.22 -21.51 -15.96
CA SER A 537 -12.48 -20.78 -15.81
C SER A 537 -12.67 -19.74 -16.92
N LEU A 538 -13.86 -19.15 -17.02
CA LEU A 538 -14.05 -17.95 -17.83
C LEU A 538 -13.19 -16.79 -17.27
N PRO A 539 -12.70 -15.88 -18.14
CA PRO A 539 -12.17 -14.60 -17.70
C PRO A 539 -13.12 -13.90 -16.74
N ARG A 540 -12.58 -13.25 -15.72
CA ARG A 540 -13.35 -12.52 -14.72
C ARG A 540 -12.87 -11.08 -14.61
N VAL A 541 -13.79 -10.13 -14.74
CA VAL A 541 -13.54 -8.72 -14.39
C VAL A 541 -13.70 -8.58 -12.89
N GLN A 542 -12.59 -8.29 -12.20
CA GLN A 542 -12.51 -8.25 -10.75
C GLN A 542 -12.87 -6.87 -10.18
N SER A 543 -12.38 -5.83 -10.85
CA SER A 543 -12.61 -4.44 -10.42
C SER A 543 -12.48 -3.49 -11.61
N ILE A 544 -13.16 -2.34 -11.52
CA ILE A 544 -12.95 -1.17 -12.38
C ILE A 544 -13.14 0.07 -11.51
N ARG A 545 -12.12 0.93 -11.46
CA ARG A 545 -12.06 2.04 -10.51
C ARG A 545 -11.59 3.30 -11.21
N SER A 546 -12.28 4.41 -11.00
CA SER A 546 -11.78 5.71 -11.42
C SER A 546 -10.63 6.17 -10.54
N SER A 547 -9.68 6.89 -11.13
CA SER A 547 -8.53 7.48 -10.46
C SER A 547 -8.43 8.93 -10.91
N ARG A 548 -8.47 9.87 -9.96
CA ARG A 548 -8.27 11.31 -10.18
C ARG A 548 -7.07 11.81 -9.40
N ARG A 549 -5.92 11.92 -10.06
CA ARG A 549 -4.65 12.31 -9.42
C ARG A 549 -4.29 13.75 -9.75
N ILE A 550 -3.73 14.44 -8.77
CA ILE A 550 -3.27 15.82 -8.91
C ILE A 550 -1.75 15.81 -8.82
N GLY A 551 -1.09 16.30 -9.86
CA GLY A 551 0.36 16.44 -9.88
C GLY A 551 0.85 17.68 -9.12
N PRO A 552 2.18 17.79 -8.88
CA PRO A 552 2.76 18.87 -8.09
C PRO A 552 2.54 20.26 -8.69
N ASP A 553 2.36 20.35 -10.01
CA ASP A 553 2.10 21.60 -10.72
C ASP A 553 0.59 21.89 -10.89
N GLY A 554 -0.28 21.06 -10.32
CA GLY A 554 -1.73 21.24 -10.34
C GLY A 554 -2.44 20.58 -11.53
N GLN A 555 -1.72 19.85 -12.37
CA GLN A 555 -2.31 19.04 -13.45
C GLN A 555 -3.19 17.93 -12.87
N ILE A 556 -4.33 17.68 -13.53
CA ILE A 556 -5.27 16.63 -13.14
C ILE A 556 -5.20 15.51 -14.17
N VAL A 557 -5.02 14.29 -13.67
CA VAL A 557 -4.97 13.07 -14.46
C VAL A 557 -6.16 12.19 -14.10
N PHE A 558 -6.92 11.79 -15.11
CA PHE A 558 -8.00 10.82 -15.00
C PHE A 558 -7.62 9.53 -15.73
N ASP A 559 -7.72 8.40 -15.05
CA ASP A 559 -7.58 7.07 -15.62
C ASP A 559 -8.63 6.14 -14.98
N LEU A 560 -9.01 5.07 -15.67
CA LEU A 560 -9.64 3.90 -15.07
C LEU A 560 -8.57 2.83 -14.83
N VAL A 561 -8.61 2.22 -13.67
CA VAL A 561 -7.77 1.07 -13.30
C VAL A 561 -8.70 -0.12 -13.15
N ALA A 562 -8.51 -1.14 -13.99
CA ALA A 562 -9.31 -2.35 -13.98
C ALA A 562 -8.44 -3.59 -13.77
N GLU A 563 -9.02 -4.61 -13.17
CA GLU A 563 -8.37 -5.89 -12.94
C GLU A 563 -9.16 -7.00 -13.61
N VAL A 564 -8.45 -7.84 -14.36
CA VAL A 564 -9.02 -9.03 -15.00
C VAL A 564 -8.19 -10.23 -14.61
N THR A 565 -8.82 -11.32 -14.17
CA THR A 565 -8.12 -12.56 -13.83
C THR A 565 -8.82 -13.78 -14.40
N GLN A 566 -8.11 -14.90 -14.40
CA GLN A 566 -8.64 -16.20 -14.76
C GLN A 566 -7.97 -17.26 -13.90
N ARG A 567 -8.77 -18.19 -13.42
CA ARG A 567 -8.33 -19.36 -12.64
C ARG A 567 -8.05 -20.53 -13.56
N ARG A 568 -6.88 -21.15 -13.41
CA ARG A 568 -6.48 -22.45 -13.98
C ARG A 568 -6.42 -23.46 -12.85
N SER A 569 -7.20 -24.52 -12.94
CA SER A 569 -7.09 -25.64 -11.99
C SER A 569 -6.06 -26.62 -12.52
N VAL A 570 -4.90 -26.64 -11.87
CA VAL A 570 -3.70 -27.39 -12.25
C VAL A 570 -3.73 -28.76 -11.60
N ARG A 571 -3.53 -29.81 -12.40
CA ARG A 571 -3.37 -31.19 -11.88
C ARG A 571 -1.90 -31.49 -11.67
N ALA A 572 -1.51 -31.71 -10.41
CA ALA A 572 -0.15 -32.09 -10.05
C ALA A 572 -0.13 -33.41 -9.26
N PRO A 573 1.01 -34.11 -9.18
CA PRO A 573 1.14 -35.34 -8.38
C PRO A 573 0.81 -35.13 -6.90
N GLU A 574 0.98 -33.90 -6.41
CA GLU A 574 0.72 -33.52 -5.03
C GLU A 574 -0.78 -33.26 -4.76
N GLY A 575 -1.61 -33.15 -5.80
CA GLY A 575 -2.99 -32.71 -5.70
C GLY A 575 -3.34 -31.64 -6.72
N MET A 576 -4.62 -31.32 -6.81
CA MET A 576 -5.12 -30.24 -7.65
C MET A 576 -4.99 -28.90 -6.92
N PHE A 577 -4.51 -27.86 -7.57
CA PHE A 577 -4.45 -26.51 -6.98
C PHE A 577 -4.83 -25.45 -7.99
N ASP A 578 -5.21 -24.27 -7.51
CA ASP A 578 -5.55 -23.14 -8.36
C ASP A 578 -4.32 -22.27 -8.65
N PHE A 579 -4.13 -21.97 -9.93
CA PHE A 579 -3.11 -21.07 -10.46
C PHE A 579 -3.80 -19.93 -11.18
N PHE A 580 -3.37 -18.69 -10.92
CA PHE A 580 -4.03 -17.52 -11.49
C PHE A 580 -3.16 -16.82 -12.54
N GLY A 581 -3.82 -16.37 -13.60
CA GLY A 581 -3.28 -15.36 -14.50
C GLY A 581 -4.23 -14.19 -14.64
N GLY A 582 -3.81 -13.15 -15.34
CA GLY A 582 -4.61 -11.95 -15.47
C GLY A 582 -3.81 -10.73 -15.86
N ALA A 583 -4.48 -9.58 -15.91
CA ALA A 583 -3.84 -8.30 -16.12
C ALA A 583 -4.48 -7.18 -15.32
N THR A 584 -3.65 -6.21 -14.96
CA THR A 584 -4.11 -4.86 -14.62
C THR A 584 -4.17 -4.05 -15.90
N VAL A 585 -5.28 -3.38 -16.12
CA VAL A 585 -5.56 -2.60 -17.32
C VAL A 585 -5.72 -1.15 -16.92
N ILE A 586 -4.86 -0.28 -17.45
CA ILE A 586 -4.96 1.16 -17.25
C ILE A 586 -5.53 1.77 -18.51
N ILE A 587 -6.68 2.43 -18.37
CA ILE A 587 -7.47 2.98 -19.47
C ILE A 587 -7.50 4.49 -19.29
N GLY A 588 -7.06 5.21 -20.32
CA GLY A 588 -7.02 6.67 -20.30
C GLY A 588 -8.39 7.31 -20.47
N PRO A 589 -8.48 8.65 -20.40
CA PRO A 589 -9.74 9.37 -20.36
C PRO A 589 -10.54 9.30 -21.67
N LYS A 590 -9.95 8.91 -22.79
CA LYS A 590 -10.67 8.70 -24.06
C LYS A 590 -11.08 7.24 -24.28
N GLY A 591 -10.89 6.38 -23.27
CA GLY A 591 -11.14 4.94 -23.34
C GLY A 591 -9.96 4.15 -23.94
N GLU A 592 -8.82 4.78 -24.19
CA GLU A 592 -7.64 4.14 -24.75
C GLU A 592 -6.93 3.24 -23.72
N VAL A 593 -6.63 2.00 -24.08
CA VAL A 593 -5.88 1.08 -23.22
C VAL A 593 -4.41 1.49 -23.25
N ARG A 594 -3.93 2.10 -22.15
CA ARG A 594 -2.56 2.61 -22.03
C ARG A 594 -1.59 1.53 -21.64
N TYR A 595 -1.97 0.67 -20.68
CA TYR A 595 -1.14 -0.42 -20.17
C TYR A 595 -1.96 -1.68 -19.95
N VAL A 596 -1.37 -2.83 -20.28
CA VAL A 596 -1.85 -4.17 -19.89
C VAL A 596 -0.70 -4.87 -19.19
N ILE A 597 -0.79 -4.94 -17.87
CA ILE A 597 0.26 -5.43 -16.98
C ILE A 597 -0.10 -6.86 -16.63
N ALA A 598 0.33 -7.79 -17.48
CA ALA A 598 -0.17 -9.16 -17.50
C ALA A 598 0.77 -10.18 -16.84
N LYS A 599 0.16 -11.14 -16.16
CA LYS A 599 0.76 -12.36 -15.64
C LYS A 599 0.13 -13.54 -16.38
N ASN A 600 0.88 -14.10 -17.32
CA ASN A 600 0.39 -15.14 -18.23
C ASN A 600 0.04 -16.45 -17.49
N ILE A 601 -1.20 -16.92 -17.62
CA ILE A 601 -1.73 -18.16 -17.05
C ILE A 601 -1.10 -19.44 -17.64
N LEU A 602 -0.44 -19.32 -18.80
CA LEU A 602 0.26 -20.41 -19.48
C LEU A 602 1.76 -20.46 -19.13
N ASN A 603 2.24 -19.58 -18.25
CA ASN A 603 3.66 -19.56 -17.88
C ASN A 603 4.02 -20.73 -16.97
N GLU A 604 4.68 -21.74 -17.54
CA GLU A 604 5.09 -22.96 -16.83
C GLU A 604 6.09 -22.65 -15.70
N LYS A 605 7.03 -21.73 -15.92
CA LYS A 605 8.01 -21.35 -14.89
C LYS A 605 7.33 -20.80 -13.64
N ARG A 606 6.35 -19.90 -13.79
CA ARG A 606 5.58 -19.36 -12.66
C ARG A 606 4.80 -20.46 -11.94
N ARG A 607 4.12 -21.33 -12.70
CA ARG A 607 3.39 -22.47 -12.13
C ARG A 607 4.32 -23.37 -11.31
N ASP A 608 5.51 -23.66 -11.83
CA ASP A 608 6.47 -24.53 -11.16
C ASP A 608 7.11 -23.85 -9.93
N GLN A 609 7.36 -22.54 -9.98
CA GLN A 609 7.77 -21.74 -8.82
C GLN A 609 6.72 -21.75 -7.70
N GLN A 610 5.44 -21.54 -8.02
CA GLN A 610 4.37 -21.63 -7.01
C GLN A 610 4.31 -23.05 -6.41
N ARG A 611 4.49 -24.10 -7.22
CA ARG A 611 4.54 -25.48 -6.72
C ARG A 611 5.72 -25.73 -5.79
N GLU A 612 6.89 -25.18 -6.11
CA GLU A 612 8.08 -25.27 -5.24
C GLU A 612 7.84 -24.54 -3.93
N PHE A 613 7.30 -23.31 -3.99
CA PHE A 613 6.93 -22.53 -2.80
C PHE A 613 5.95 -23.29 -1.90
N MET A 614 4.87 -23.85 -2.48
CA MET A 614 3.87 -24.64 -1.74
C MET A 614 4.46 -25.86 -1.02
N ARG A 615 5.57 -26.43 -1.52
CA ARG A 615 6.25 -27.57 -0.89
C ARG A 615 7.33 -27.16 0.09
N GLY A 616 7.94 -25.99 -0.12
CA GLY A 616 9.04 -25.47 0.66
C GLY A 616 8.56 -24.41 1.67
N ALA A 617 9.10 -23.20 1.54
CA ALA A 617 8.87 -22.08 2.46
C ALA A 617 7.39 -21.72 2.65
N GLY A 618 6.56 -21.99 1.65
CA GLY A 618 5.14 -21.67 1.65
C GLY A 618 4.24 -22.71 2.31
N GLN A 619 4.74 -23.89 2.69
CA GLN A 619 3.91 -25.03 3.10
C GLN A 619 2.86 -24.68 4.17
N ARG A 620 3.20 -23.83 5.15
CA ARG A 620 2.30 -23.39 6.23
C ARG A 620 1.06 -22.62 5.76
N TYR A 621 1.10 -22.04 4.56
CA TYR A 621 0.02 -21.23 4.02
C TYR A 621 -0.98 -22.02 3.18
N TRP A 622 -0.76 -23.31 3.01
CA TRP A 622 -1.59 -24.18 2.17
C TRP A 622 -2.08 -25.38 2.97
N LYS A 623 -3.30 -25.82 2.69
CA LYS A 623 -3.91 -27.02 3.28
C LYS A 623 -4.45 -27.93 2.19
N MET A 624 -4.34 -29.23 2.41
CA MET A 624 -4.91 -30.24 1.51
C MET A 624 -6.24 -30.74 2.08
N HIS A 625 -7.26 -30.81 1.22
CA HIS A 625 -8.55 -31.42 1.53
C HIS A 625 -9.07 -32.14 0.28
N ASP A 626 -9.40 -33.43 0.38
CA ASP A 626 -9.89 -34.28 -0.72
C ASP A 626 -9.05 -34.20 -2.01
N GLY A 627 -7.72 -34.18 -1.87
CA GLY A 627 -6.80 -34.08 -3.01
C GLY A 627 -6.75 -32.71 -3.68
N VAL A 628 -7.38 -31.69 -3.09
CA VAL A 628 -7.30 -30.28 -3.51
C VAL A 628 -6.48 -29.49 -2.50
N ILE A 629 -5.49 -28.75 -2.99
CA ILE A 629 -4.66 -27.85 -2.19
C ILE A 629 -5.25 -26.45 -2.30
N THR A 630 -5.57 -25.85 -1.16
CA THR A 630 -6.16 -24.52 -1.05
C THR A 630 -5.37 -23.66 -0.07
N PRO A 631 -5.33 -22.33 -0.23
CA PRO A 631 -4.74 -21.45 0.77
C PRO A 631 -5.46 -21.62 2.12
N VAL A 632 -4.71 -21.51 3.21
CA VAL A 632 -5.27 -21.40 4.56
C VAL A 632 -6.04 -20.07 4.63
N ALA A 633 -7.24 -20.10 5.20
CA ALA A 633 -8.01 -18.87 5.42
C ALA A 633 -7.21 -17.91 6.30
N ASN A 634 -7.12 -16.64 5.89
CA ASN A 634 -6.27 -15.64 6.52
C ASN A 634 -4.79 -16.06 6.62
N ALA A 635 -4.23 -16.66 5.57
CA ALA A 635 -2.83 -17.12 5.53
C ALA A 635 -1.82 -16.05 6.02
N PHE A 636 -2.08 -14.77 5.77
CA PHE A 636 -1.24 -13.66 6.25
C PHE A 636 -1.14 -13.56 7.78
N LYS A 637 -2.18 -13.96 8.52
CA LYS A 637 -2.13 -14.07 10.00
C LYS A 637 -1.02 -15.02 10.49
N LEU A 638 -0.54 -15.93 9.64
CA LEU A 638 0.55 -16.85 9.96
C LEU A 638 1.94 -16.21 9.79
N LEU A 639 2.08 -15.06 9.14
CA LEU A 639 3.34 -14.32 9.04
C LEU A 639 3.83 -13.89 10.42
N HIS A 640 2.92 -13.33 11.24
CA HIS A 640 3.22 -12.80 12.57
C HIS A 640 3.25 -13.87 13.67
N LYS A 641 3.03 -15.15 13.35
CA LYS A 641 3.19 -16.25 14.30
C LYS A 641 4.61 -16.82 14.23
N PRO A 642 5.30 -16.98 15.37
CA PRO A 642 6.58 -17.67 15.38
C PRO A 642 6.41 -19.09 14.84
N VAL A 643 7.39 -19.55 14.05
CA VAL A 643 7.45 -20.95 13.59
C VAL A 643 7.68 -21.81 14.83
N LEU A 644 6.60 -22.36 15.39
CA LEU A 644 6.74 -23.39 16.41
C LEU A 644 7.37 -24.63 15.74
N PRO A 645 8.41 -25.24 16.34
CA PRO A 645 8.90 -26.52 15.87
C PRO A 645 7.73 -27.52 15.86
N ILE A 646 7.65 -28.33 14.81
CA ILE A 646 6.74 -29.47 14.73
C ILE A 646 6.91 -30.26 16.04
N PRO A 647 5.84 -30.54 16.81
CA PRO A 647 5.93 -31.48 17.91
C PRO A 647 6.36 -32.80 17.28
N VAL A 648 7.58 -33.23 17.58
CA VAL A 648 7.97 -34.61 17.34
C VAL A 648 7.08 -35.39 18.30
N GLU A 649 6.03 -36.05 17.76
CA GLU A 649 5.40 -37.14 18.49
C GLU A 649 6.52 -38.15 18.77
N GLU A 650 6.99 -38.20 20.01
CA GLU A 650 7.83 -39.31 20.45
C GLU A 650 7.02 -40.58 20.20
N PRO A 651 7.55 -41.55 19.43
CA PRO A 651 6.86 -42.81 19.23
C PRO A 651 6.88 -43.59 20.54
N GLY A 652 5.79 -43.47 21.30
CA GLY A 652 5.38 -44.39 22.35
C GLY A 652 6.25 -44.40 23.62
N SER A 653 5.62 -44.01 24.72
CA SER A 653 5.83 -44.64 26.03
C SER A 653 4.51 -44.70 26.78
#